data_AF-A0A3D4AG13-F1
#
_entry.id   AF-A0A3D4AG13-F1
#
_cell.length_a   1.000
_cell.length_b   1.000
_cell.length_c   1.000
_cell.angle_alpha   90.00
_cell.angle_beta   90.00
_cell.angle_gamma   90.00
#
_symmetry.space_group_name_H-M   'P 1'
#
loop_
_entity.id
_entity.type
_entity.pdbx_description
1 polymer ?
#
loop_
_entity_poly.entity_id
_entity_poly.type
_entity_poly.pdbx_seq_one_letter_code
_entity_poly.pdbx_strand_id
1 'polypeptide(L)'
;MNTTKRVFDEHSVLHQLKHYLPAQAPLKDFIHHNTLHAFQHKRFYDALSEASSIFGYRVSLSLHEYRQLYSEGKINKEILSRVIKEKKGAAQVEEWTTKLINTNYKNPESPRIGSLRSNWKRQYQLDMDSMVHPILFRILCSYLDQGISIWNFPVNENGLLASLRVLEQNGFTSFFHKKRAKQLLLAGKTDIKELLRLVVGEDEAYYTSYLYDQQFAHQGWSGMVSAIEDLPESLLNQKAISMRDLVAFELLLEIDALDFHFGESKWQPLSSRVPTVPTDLFAPVAQSDLKEVFTLWQDAFEWTYYDQVLVGMQLKHQPIIPTKDTKNFQALFCIDDRECSIRRHIEQLDSNCETYGTPGFFGVEFFYQPQDGKFYTKLCPATVTPKYLIKEESDSNNRETDIHFSKHAHSFHSGWLISQTLGFWSVIKLALNIFRPTMSPSTASSFKHMNEHAKLTIEYNHQTENNLQVGFTIDEMATRVEGLLRSIGLVDDFAPIVYVVGHGSSSVNNPHYAAYDCGACSGRPGSVNARVISYMANHEKVRLILREKGIHIPPTTQFVGSLHDTTRDEMQFFDEDSLFELNKYIHGRNKETFTKALDANAKERSRRFVSINTHQSPEKVHEEIRIRSVSLFEPRPELNHATNALCVVGSRDLTKDLFLDRRSFLNSYDYRIDPDGKHLYNILKAVAPVCGGINLEYYFSRVDNQKLGAGTKLPHNVMGLFGVANGIDGDLRPGLPSQMIEVHDPIRLLVIVEHQTVVVMKAIQFAPETYEWFKNEWVHLVVVHPITKALSYFKNEEFIPYQTIQNSLPKVNNLLHMVEDEHNNFPVSTFNS
;
A
#
# COMPACT_ATOMS: atom_id res chain seq x y z
N MET A 1 31.91 7.41 34.47
CA MET A 1 30.80 6.64 33.87
C MET A 1 30.04 5.97 34.99
N ASN A 2 28.91 6.55 35.42
CA ASN A 2 28.02 5.89 36.37
C ASN A 2 27.32 4.75 35.63
N THR A 3 27.75 3.52 35.87
CA THR A 3 27.03 2.30 35.47
C THR A 3 25.83 2.13 36.41
N THR A 4 24.77 2.89 36.18
CA THR A 4 23.44 2.50 36.66
C THR A 4 23.12 1.15 36.03
N LYS A 5 23.03 0.09 36.86
CA LYS A 5 22.52 -1.21 36.43
C LYS A 5 21.18 -0.96 35.73
N ARG A 6 21.10 -1.25 34.43
CA ARG A 6 19.84 -1.22 33.69
C ARG A 6 18.96 -2.32 34.26
N VAL A 7 17.90 -1.94 34.95
CA VAL A 7 16.89 -2.88 35.44
C VAL A 7 16.00 -3.23 34.26
N PHE A 8 15.77 -4.51 34.01
CA PHE A 8 14.88 -4.98 32.97
C PHE A 8 13.42 -4.73 33.35
N ASP A 9 12.68 -4.09 32.45
CA ASP A 9 11.23 -3.86 32.54
C ASP A 9 10.55 -4.57 31.36
N GLU A 10 9.84 -5.67 31.66
CA GLU A 10 9.12 -6.50 30.68
C GLU A 10 8.12 -5.65 29.86
N HIS A 11 7.32 -4.82 30.52
CA HIS A 11 6.27 -4.05 29.85
C HIS A 11 6.87 -2.98 28.94
N SER A 12 7.92 -2.29 29.41
CA SER A 12 8.62 -1.28 28.59
C SER A 12 9.24 -1.91 27.34
N VAL A 13 9.90 -3.06 27.47
CA VAL A 13 10.54 -3.73 26.33
C VAL A 13 9.52 -4.28 25.34
N LEU A 14 8.43 -4.90 25.80
CA LEU A 14 7.37 -5.38 24.90
C LEU A 14 6.69 -4.22 24.17
N HIS A 15 6.41 -3.11 24.85
CA HIS A 15 5.87 -1.91 24.22
C HIS A 15 6.82 -1.34 23.15
N GLN A 16 8.12 -1.26 23.45
CA GLN A 16 9.11 -0.82 22.46
C GLN A 16 9.25 -1.80 21.28
N LEU A 17 9.17 -3.12 21.51
CA LEU A 17 9.19 -4.11 20.43
C LEU A 17 8.01 -3.89 19.47
N LYS A 18 6.79 -3.76 19.99
CA LYS A 18 5.59 -3.50 19.18
C LYS A 18 5.73 -2.26 18.30
N HIS A 19 6.34 -1.20 18.83
CA HIS A 19 6.60 0.04 18.09
C HIS A 19 7.54 -0.14 16.89
N TYR A 20 8.53 -1.04 16.96
CA TYR A 20 9.51 -1.24 15.89
C TYR A 20 9.23 -2.43 14.98
N LEU A 21 8.37 -3.37 15.40
CA LEU A 21 7.99 -4.51 14.58
C LEU A 21 7.19 -4.05 13.35
N PRO A 22 7.28 -4.77 12.21
CA PRO A 22 6.48 -4.46 11.03
C PRO A 22 4.98 -4.47 11.35
N ALA A 23 4.29 -3.37 11.06
CA ALA A 23 2.85 -3.21 11.32
C ALA A 23 2.05 -3.49 10.04
N GLN A 24 1.82 -4.77 9.72
CA GLN A 24 1.05 -5.17 8.54
C GLN A 24 -0.30 -5.77 8.95
N ALA A 25 -1.38 -5.22 8.42
CA ALA A 25 -2.72 -5.79 8.58
C ALA A 25 -2.86 -7.15 7.87
N PRO A 26 -3.81 -8.01 8.29
CA PRO A 26 -4.11 -9.26 7.59
C PRO A 26 -4.33 -9.04 6.09
N LEU A 27 -3.98 -10.04 5.27
CA LEU A 27 -4.06 -9.96 3.79
C LEU A 27 -5.34 -9.34 3.23
N LYS A 28 -6.50 -9.66 3.82
CA LYS A 28 -7.78 -9.10 3.37
C LYS A 28 -7.87 -7.59 3.53
N ASP A 29 -7.20 -7.01 4.52
CA ASP A 29 -7.20 -5.58 4.83
C ASP A 29 -5.80 -4.98 4.62
N PHE A 30 -5.03 -5.54 3.69
CA PHE A 30 -3.72 -5.02 3.34
C PHE A 30 -3.84 -3.58 2.86
N ILE A 31 -3.15 -2.66 3.55
CA ILE A 31 -3.09 -1.23 3.22
C ILE A 31 -1.63 -0.82 3.26
N HIS A 32 -1.19 -0.07 2.25
CA HIS A 32 0.17 0.45 2.15
C HIS A 32 0.46 1.45 3.26
N HIS A 33 1.68 1.44 3.79
CA HIS A 33 2.08 2.31 4.89
C HIS A 33 3.56 2.71 4.81
N ASN A 34 4.00 3.60 5.70
CA ASN A 34 5.44 3.81 5.88
C ASN A 34 6.04 2.59 6.59
N THR A 35 6.78 1.76 5.85
CA THR A 35 7.45 0.56 6.39
C THR A 35 8.37 0.89 7.58
N LEU A 36 8.93 2.11 7.64
CA LEU A 36 9.76 2.60 8.74
C LEU A 36 9.03 3.64 9.62
N HIS A 37 7.70 3.53 9.76
CA HIS A 37 6.85 4.46 10.54
C HIS A 37 7.38 4.73 11.96
N ALA A 38 7.99 3.72 12.60
CA ALA A 38 8.62 3.83 13.92
C ALA A 38 9.65 4.97 14.02
N PHE A 39 10.26 5.33 12.89
CA PHE A 39 11.29 6.35 12.75
C PHE A 39 10.78 7.67 12.15
N GLN A 40 9.50 7.78 11.82
CA GLN A 40 8.96 8.94 11.09
C GLN A 40 9.19 10.28 11.80
N HIS A 41 9.33 10.24 13.12
CA HIS A 41 9.64 11.39 13.96
C HIS A 41 11.06 11.96 13.76
N LYS A 42 11.95 11.24 13.06
CA LYS A 42 13.30 11.68 12.69
C LYS A 42 13.33 12.11 11.23
N ARG A 43 14.36 12.88 10.86
CA ARG A 43 14.67 13.18 9.46
C ARG A 43 14.98 11.90 8.70
N PHE A 44 14.55 11.83 7.44
CA PHE A 44 14.62 10.64 6.59
C PHE A 44 16.00 9.96 6.64
N TYR A 45 17.09 10.66 6.35
CA TYR A 45 18.43 10.05 6.33
C TYR A 45 18.95 9.59 7.70
N ASP A 46 18.56 10.27 8.79
CA ASP A 46 18.90 9.83 10.14
C ASP A 46 18.16 8.55 10.50
N ALA A 47 16.87 8.47 10.14
CA ALA A 47 16.06 7.27 10.26
C ALA A 47 16.66 6.09 9.48
N LEU A 48 17.07 6.31 8.22
CA LEU A 48 17.70 5.27 7.40
C LEU A 48 19.01 4.76 8.01
N SER A 49 19.85 5.66 8.51
CA SER A 49 21.11 5.32 9.18
C SER A 49 20.90 4.46 10.43
N GLU A 50 19.91 4.81 11.25
CA GLU A 50 19.51 4.03 12.44
C GLU A 50 18.92 2.69 12.05
N ALA A 51 17.94 2.67 11.14
CA ALA A 51 17.28 1.45 10.68
C ALA A 51 18.28 0.44 10.11
N SER A 52 19.24 0.91 9.30
CA SER A 52 20.29 0.06 8.73
C SER A 52 21.26 -0.45 9.81
N SER A 53 21.69 0.40 10.73
CA SER A 53 22.70 0.00 11.74
C SER A 53 22.12 -0.90 12.84
N ILE A 54 20.85 -0.73 13.18
CA ILE A 54 20.18 -1.46 14.26
C ILE A 54 19.63 -2.79 13.72
N PHE A 55 18.79 -2.73 12.67
CA PHE A 55 18.05 -3.89 12.14
C PHE A 55 18.75 -4.55 10.93
N GLY A 56 19.78 -3.92 10.37
CA GLY A 56 20.49 -4.44 9.21
C GLY A 56 19.67 -4.36 7.93
N TYR A 57 18.72 -3.43 7.83
CA TYR A 57 17.96 -3.18 6.60
C TYR A 57 18.84 -2.53 5.55
N ARG A 58 18.63 -2.90 4.28
CA ARG A 58 19.11 -2.12 3.14
C ARG A 58 18.09 -1.01 2.88
N VAL A 59 18.57 0.23 2.96
CA VAL A 59 17.70 1.42 2.96
C VAL A 59 17.92 2.30 1.74
N SER A 60 18.73 1.84 0.79
CA SER A 60 19.07 2.52 -0.45
C SER A 60 19.44 1.48 -1.50
N LEU A 61 19.53 1.91 -2.76
CA LEU A 61 20.19 1.09 -3.78
C LEU A 61 21.65 0.85 -3.42
N SER A 62 22.25 -0.19 -4.01
CA SER A 62 23.69 -0.42 -3.85
C SER A 62 24.50 0.69 -4.51
N LEU A 63 25.73 0.90 -4.03
CA LEU A 63 26.64 1.87 -4.63
C LEU A 63 26.94 1.55 -6.11
N HIS A 64 26.94 0.27 -6.47
CA HIS A 64 27.07 -0.18 -7.85
C HIS A 64 25.89 0.28 -8.71
N GLU A 65 24.65 0.09 -8.25
CA GLU A 65 23.45 0.54 -8.96
C GLU A 65 23.45 2.06 -9.16
N TYR A 66 23.77 2.87 -8.15
CA TYR A 66 23.85 4.33 -8.33
C TYR A 66 24.91 4.74 -9.36
N ARG A 67 26.10 4.12 -9.32
CA ARG A 67 27.16 4.40 -10.31
C ARG A 67 26.75 3.99 -11.72
N GLN A 68 26.02 2.88 -11.85
CA GLN A 68 25.46 2.45 -13.12
C GLN A 68 24.43 3.46 -13.65
N LEU A 69 23.46 3.86 -12.83
CA LEU A 69 22.45 4.87 -13.18
C LEU A 69 23.11 6.20 -13.60
N TYR A 70 24.18 6.61 -12.93
CA TYR A 70 24.97 7.77 -13.32
C TYR A 70 25.70 7.59 -14.66
N SER A 71 26.32 6.44 -14.89
CA SER A 71 27.00 6.14 -16.16
C SER A 71 26.05 6.06 -17.36
N GLU A 72 24.80 5.62 -17.13
CA GLU A 72 23.73 5.57 -18.11
C GLU A 72 23.07 6.96 -18.33
N GLY A 73 23.46 7.98 -17.57
CA GLY A 73 22.86 9.33 -17.65
C GLY A 73 21.48 9.45 -16.99
N LYS A 74 20.99 8.40 -16.31
CA LYS A 74 19.74 8.42 -15.52
C LYS A 74 19.88 9.24 -14.24
N ILE A 75 21.11 9.45 -13.75
CA ILE A 75 21.43 10.50 -12.77
C ILE A 75 22.15 11.61 -13.52
N ASN A 76 21.54 12.80 -13.56
CA ASN A 76 22.09 13.94 -14.29
C ASN A 76 23.31 14.52 -13.55
N LYS A 77 24.39 14.75 -14.30
CA LYS A 77 25.67 15.24 -13.77
C LYS A 77 25.59 16.65 -13.17
N GLU A 78 24.82 17.54 -13.77
CA GLU A 78 24.63 18.91 -13.29
C GLU A 78 23.80 18.93 -12.01
N ILE A 79 22.78 18.06 -11.92
CA ILE A 79 22.00 17.84 -10.70
C ILE A 79 22.89 17.29 -9.58
N LEU A 80 23.71 16.28 -9.86
CA LEU A 80 24.66 15.75 -8.88
C LEU A 80 25.62 16.83 -8.36
N SER A 81 26.19 17.63 -9.28
CA SER A 81 27.05 18.76 -8.92
C SER A 81 26.33 19.79 -8.04
N ARG A 82 25.07 20.12 -8.35
CA ARG A 82 24.23 21.00 -7.52
C ARG A 82 24.01 20.42 -6.13
N VAL A 83 23.62 19.15 -6.02
CA VAL A 83 23.38 18.48 -4.72
C VAL A 83 24.64 18.52 -3.86
N ILE A 84 25.81 18.21 -4.44
CA ILE A 84 27.09 18.29 -3.72
C ILE A 84 27.38 19.74 -3.30
N LYS A 85 27.21 20.71 -4.20
CA LYS A 85 27.43 22.14 -3.89
C LYS A 85 26.55 22.63 -2.75
N GLU A 86 25.27 22.24 -2.72
CA GLU A 86 24.34 22.62 -1.66
C GLU A 86 24.66 21.98 -0.31
N LYS A 87 25.05 20.70 -0.29
CA LYS A 87 25.28 19.95 0.96
C LYS A 87 26.70 20.05 1.51
N LYS A 88 27.72 20.18 0.64
CA LYS A 88 29.15 20.17 1.01
C LYS A 88 29.87 21.48 0.69
N GLY A 89 29.26 22.35 -0.12
CA GLY A 89 29.84 23.61 -0.56
C GLY A 89 30.58 23.48 -1.90
N ALA A 90 30.65 24.59 -2.63
CA ALA A 90 31.19 24.64 -4.00
C ALA A 90 32.66 24.17 -4.10
N ALA A 91 33.47 24.42 -3.07
CA ALA A 91 34.88 24.05 -3.06
C ALA A 91 35.13 22.54 -3.00
N GLN A 92 34.16 21.75 -2.52
CA GLN A 92 34.34 20.30 -2.34
C GLN A 92 33.70 19.46 -3.46
N VAL A 93 33.21 20.08 -4.54
CA VAL A 93 32.48 19.36 -5.61
C VAL A 93 33.35 18.29 -6.26
N GLU A 94 34.59 18.60 -6.59
CA GLU A 94 35.51 17.66 -7.23
C GLU A 94 35.90 16.49 -6.30
N GLU A 95 36.18 16.79 -5.02
CA GLU A 95 36.52 15.79 -4.01
C GLU A 95 35.37 14.79 -3.81
N TRP A 96 34.15 15.30 -3.58
CA TRP A 96 32.99 14.44 -3.34
C TRP A 96 32.57 13.69 -4.59
N THR A 97 32.69 14.29 -5.78
CA THR A 97 32.46 13.58 -7.04
C THR A 97 33.41 12.38 -7.17
N THR A 98 34.69 12.56 -6.82
CA THR A 98 35.67 11.47 -6.78
C THR A 98 35.29 10.40 -5.75
N LYS A 99 34.87 10.81 -4.54
CA LYS A 99 34.38 9.89 -3.49
C LYS A 99 33.16 9.09 -3.91
N LEU A 100 32.24 9.69 -4.67
CA LEU A 100 31.02 9.07 -5.16
C LEU A 100 31.32 8.03 -6.25
N ILE A 101 32.18 8.38 -7.21
CA ILE A 101 32.42 7.58 -8.43
C ILE A 101 33.53 6.55 -8.24
N ASN A 102 34.65 6.91 -7.61
CA ASN A 102 35.90 6.13 -7.68
C ASN A 102 36.26 5.42 -6.37
N THR A 103 35.83 5.93 -5.21
CA THR A 103 36.26 5.38 -3.91
C THR A 103 35.56 4.05 -3.59
N ASN A 104 36.32 3.05 -3.16
CA ASN A 104 35.77 1.80 -2.65
C ASN A 104 35.58 1.89 -1.13
N TYR A 105 34.37 1.63 -0.66
CA TYR A 105 34.03 1.62 0.75
C TYR A 105 34.00 0.19 1.28
N LYS A 106 34.37 0.01 2.55
CA LYS A 106 34.21 -1.28 3.23
C LYS A 106 32.72 -1.58 3.44
N ASN A 107 32.38 -2.86 3.49
CA ASN A 107 31.03 -3.28 3.85
C ASN A 107 30.63 -2.68 5.21
N PRO A 108 29.36 -2.32 5.37
CA PRO A 108 28.86 -1.78 6.64
C PRO A 108 29.08 -2.78 7.79
N GLU A 109 29.17 -2.25 9.00
CA GLU A 109 29.26 -3.05 10.22
C GLU A 109 28.05 -4.00 10.34
N SER A 110 28.25 -5.12 11.05
CA SER A 110 27.15 -6.04 11.33
C SER A 110 26.03 -5.35 12.13
N PRO A 111 24.76 -5.68 11.87
CA PRO A 111 23.65 -5.09 12.60
C PRO A 111 23.75 -5.41 14.10
N ARG A 112 23.19 -4.51 14.92
CA ARG A 112 23.14 -4.71 16.38
C ARG A 112 22.19 -5.84 16.75
N ILE A 113 21.05 -5.94 16.05
CA ILE A 113 20.09 -7.04 16.22
C ILE A 113 20.60 -8.32 15.55
N GLY A 114 20.40 -9.43 16.24
CA GLY A 114 20.93 -10.75 15.94
C GLY A 114 22.35 -10.98 16.48
N SER A 115 23.02 -9.94 16.99
CA SER A 115 24.42 -10.03 17.41
C SER A 115 24.61 -10.89 18.66
N LEU A 116 23.66 -10.88 19.60
CA LEU A 116 23.74 -11.65 20.83
C LEU A 116 23.31 -13.10 20.57
N ARG A 117 22.13 -13.33 20.01
CA ARG A 117 21.54 -14.66 19.83
C ARG A 117 22.27 -15.52 18.79
N SER A 118 22.98 -14.90 17.84
CA SER A 118 23.91 -15.60 16.94
C SER A 118 25.06 -16.34 17.67
N ASN A 119 25.31 -16.04 18.95
CA ASN A 119 26.28 -16.78 19.74
C ASN A 119 25.83 -18.19 20.11
N TRP A 120 24.53 -18.53 20.04
CA TRP A 120 24.12 -19.94 20.11
C TRP A 120 24.75 -20.76 18.98
N LYS A 121 24.77 -20.20 17.77
CA LYS A 121 25.44 -20.84 16.63
C LYS A 121 26.97 -20.78 16.75
N ARG A 122 27.53 -19.61 17.09
CA ARG A 122 29.00 -19.43 17.14
C ARG A 122 29.69 -20.17 18.30
N GLN A 123 29.11 -20.13 19.51
CA GLN A 123 29.73 -20.63 20.74
C GLN A 123 29.18 -21.98 21.20
N TYR A 124 27.94 -22.30 20.83
CA TYR A 124 27.28 -23.57 21.21
C TYR A 124 27.07 -24.51 20.01
N GLN A 125 27.35 -24.07 18.78
CA GLN A 125 27.12 -24.84 17.55
C GLN A 125 25.67 -25.32 17.39
N LEU A 126 24.74 -24.53 17.94
CA LEU A 126 23.30 -24.80 17.93
C LEU A 126 22.58 -23.77 17.07
N ASP A 127 21.86 -24.24 16.06
CA ASP A 127 20.96 -23.40 15.26
C ASP A 127 19.60 -23.32 15.95
N MET A 128 19.43 -22.29 16.78
CA MET A 128 18.24 -22.11 17.61
C MET A 128 16.96 -21.98 16.78
N ASP A 129 17.03 -21.18 15.71
CA ASP A 129 15.90 -20.88 14.83
C ASP A 129 15.35 -22.15 14.18
N SER A 130 16.24 -22.98 13.64
CA SER A 130 15.87 -24.23 12.98
C SER A 130 15.19 -25.23 13.91
N MET A 131 15.45 -25.17 15.22
CA MET A 131 14.84 -26.05 16.22
C MET A 131 13.49 -25.52 16.74
N VAL A 132 13.33 -24.20 16.81
CA VAL A 132 12.17 -23.56 17.47
C VAL A 132 11.09 -23.14 16.47
N HIS A 133 11.48 -22.45 15.39
CA HIS A 133 10.55 -21.80 14.46
C HIS A 133 9.54 -22.77 13.80
N PRO A 134 9.92 -24.00 13.36
CA PRO A 134 8.95 -24.90 12.72
C PRO A 134 7.76 -25.28 13.62
N ILE A 135 7.99 -25.47 14.92
CA ILE A 135 6.93 -25.78 15.88
C ILE A 135 6.13 -24.52 16.20
N LEU A 136 6.82 -23.40 16.44
CA LEU A 136 6.23 -22.10 16.74
C LEU A 136 5.24 -21.68 15.66
N PHE A 137 5.69 -21.60 14.40
CA PHE A 137 4.87 -21.12 13.28
C PHE A 137 3.70 -22.04 12.98
N ARG A 138 3.88 -23.37 13.12
CA ARG A 138 2.79 -24.32 12.93
C ARG A 138 1.67 -24.11 13.96
N ILE A 139 2.03 -23.85 15.21
CA ILE A 139 1.06 -23.60 16.28
C ILE A 139 0.37 -22.25 16.07
N LEU A 140 1.12 -21.18 15.79
CA LEU A 140 0.56 -19.85 15.53
C LEU A 140 -0.39 -19.87 14.34
N CYS A 141 0.01 -20.49 13.22
CA CYS A 141 -0.81 -20.62 12.03
C CYS A 141 -2.09 -21.43 12.31
N SER A 142 -2.02 -22.47 13.13
CA SER A 142 -3.21 -23.25 13.51
C SER A 142 -4.13 -22.48 14.47
N TYR A 143 -3.57 -21.69 15.39
CA TYR A 143 -4.33 -20.92 16.37
C TYR A 143 -5.12 -19.78 15.72
N LEU A 144 -4.48 -19.08 14.78
CA LEU A 144 -5.01 -17.91 14.07
C LEU A 144 -5.71 -18.27 12.75
N ASP A 145 -5.90 -19.55 12.43
CA ASP A 145 -6.49 -19.98 11.16
C ASP A 145 -7.90 -19.39 10.95
N GLN A 146 -8.13 -18.80 9.77
CA GLN A 146 -9.40 -18.18 9.37
C GLN A 146 -10.24 -19.11 8.48
N GLY A 147 -9.97 -20.42 8.51
CA GLY A 147 -10.73 -21.44 7.78
C GLY A 147 -10.00 -22.04 6.58
N ILE A 148 -8.66 -22.03 6.54
CA ILE A 148 -7.92 -22.91 5.60
C ILE A 148 -8.02 -24.35 6.08
N SER A 149 -7.86 -24.56 7.38
CA SER A 149 -7.95 -25.88 7.98
C SER A 149 -9.41 -26.33 8.05
N ILE A 150 -9.64 -27.61 7.73
CA ILE A 150 -10.96 -28.24 7.92
C ILE A 150 -11.29 -28.32 9.42
N TRP A 151 -10.28 -28.47 10.26
CA TRP A 151 -10.44 -28.53 11.71
C TRP A 151 -10.04 -27.21 12.33
N ASN A 152 -10.97 -26.62 13.08
CA ASN A 152 -10.69 -25.45 13.88
C ASN A 152 -9.71 -25.78 15.02
N PHE A 153 -9.03 -24.76 15.52
CA PHE A 153 -8.24 -24.91 16.74
C PHE A 153 -9.13 -25.44 17.87
N PRO A 154 -8.78 -26.57 18.51
CA PRO A 154 -9.71 -27.36 19.31
C PRO A 154 -10.11 -26.76 20.68
N VAL A 155 -9.46 -25.66 21.08
CA VAL A 155 -9.66 -25.02 22.39
C VAL A 155 -9.90 -23.52 22.19
N ASN A 156 -10.83 -22.94 22.95
CA ASN A 156 -11.16 -21.52 22.91
C ASN A 156 -11.02 -20.91 24.30
N GLU A 157 -9.79 -20.93 24.85
CA GLU A 157 -9.46 -20.20 26.07
C GLU A 157 -9.00 -18.78 25.75
N ASN A 158 -9.06 -17.90 26.75
CA ASN A 158 -8.58 -16.52 26.63
C ASN A 158 -7.04 -16.50 26.54
N GLY A 159 -6.51 -16.40 25.33
CA GLY A 159 -5.08 -16.28 25.05
C GLY A 159 -4.44 -17.57 24.52
N LEU A 160 -3.27 -17.42 23.90
CA LEU A 160 -2.50 -18.50 23.30
C LEU A 160 -1.96 -19.44 24.40
N LEU A 161 -1.29 -18.91 25.42
CA LEU A 161 -0.69 -19.74 26.46
C LEU A 161 -1.73 -20.52 27.27
N ALA A 162 -2.88 -19.92 27.55
CA ALA A 162 -3.99 -20.59 28.23
C ALA A 162 -4.50 -21.78 27.39
N SER A 163 -4.70 -21.56 26.10
CA SER A 163 -5.13 -22.59 25.16
C SER A 163 -4.10 -23.73 25.07
N LEU A 164 -2.80 -23.41 25.00
CA LEU A 164 -1.72 -24.40 24.97
C LEU A 164 -1.61 -25.22 26.26
N ARG A 165 -1.86 -24.62 27.43
CA ARG A 165 -1.92 -25.36 28.70
C ARG A 165 -3.01 -26.42 28.69
N VAL A 166 -4.21 -26.08 28.24
CA VAL A 166 -5.33 -27.03 28.15
C VAL A 166 -4.99 -28.17 27.18
N LEU A 167 -4.35 -27.87 26.05
CA LEU A 167 -3.90 -28.91 25.11
C LEU A 167 -2.82 -29.82 25.71
N GLU A 168 -1.85 -29.28 26.44
CA GLU A 168 -0.81 -30.09 27.09
C GLU A 168 -1.31 -30.95 28.26
N GLN A 169 -2.37 -30.50 28.93
CA GLN A 169 -3.02 -31.25 30.02
C GLN A 169 -3.85 -32.42 29.50
N ASN A 170 -4.53 -32.24 28.37
CA ASN A 170 -5.50 -33.20 27.85
C ASN A 170 -5.01 -33.98 26.61
N GLY A 171 -3.85 -33.62 26.07
CA GLY A 171 -3.28 -34.21 24.86
C GLY A 171 -2.52 -35.51 25.12
N PHE A 172 -2.65 -36.46 24.19
CA PHE A 172 -1.86 -37.69 24.17
C PHE A 172 -0.41 -37.47 23.69
N THR A 173 -0.14 -36.34 23.03
CA THR A 173 1.18 -35.93 22.53
C THR A 173 1.57 -34.57 23.11
N SER A 174 2.86 -34.28 23.19
CA SER A 174 3.37 -32.99 23.69
C SER A 174 4.03 -32.18 22.58
N PHE A 175 3.95 -30.85 22.71
CA PHE A 175 4.70 -29.86 21.93
C PHE A 175 6.19 -29.85 22.30
N PHE A 176 6.54 -30.32 23.51
CA PHE A 176 7.90 -30.32 24.05
C PHE A 176 8.52 -31.72 23.99
N HIS A 177 9.83 -31.77 23.79
CA HIS A 177 10.61 -33.01 23.80
C HIS A 177 11.01 -33.44 25.22
N LYS A 178 11.19 -32.48 26.14
CA LYS A 178 11.67 -32.66 27.51
C LYS A 178 10.66 -32.17 28.54
N LYS A 179 10.85 -32.56 29.81
CA LYS A 179 9.85 -32.36 30.86
C LYS A 179 9.85 -30.94 31.42
N ARG A 180 11.01 -30.26 31.42
CA ARG A 180 11.19 -28.96 32.07
C ARG A 180 10.28 -27.88 31.50
N ALA A 181 10.34 -27.63 30.19
CA ALA A 181 9.51 -26.61 29.53
C ALA A 181 8.00 -26.91 29.70
N LYS A 182 7.61 -28.17 29.55
CA LYS A 182 6.23 -28.64 29.82
C LYS A 182 5.79 -28.32 31.26
N GLN A 183 6.62 -28.62 32.26
CA GLN A 183 6.29 -28.35 33.66
C GLN A 183 6.19 -26.86 33.96
N LEU A 184 7.04 -26.03 33.35
CA LEU A 184 6.97 -24.57 33.48
C LEU A 184 5.63 -24.03 32.91
N LEU A 185 5.24 -24.49 31.72
CA LEU A 185 3.96 -24.12 31.11
C LEU A 185 2.77 -24.53 31.99
N LEU A 186 2.73 -25.80 32.43
CA LEU A 186 1.64 -26.35 33.24
C LEU A 186 1.53 -25.71 34.62
N ALA A 187 2.66 -25.33 35.22
CA ALA A 187 2.69 -24.64 36.51
C ALA A 187 2.40 -23.13 36.40
N GLY A 188 2.17 -22.60 35.19
CA GLY A 188 1.96 -21.16 34.96
C GLY A 188 3.21 -20.31 35.19
N LYS A 189 4.40 -20.93 35.24
CA LYS A 189 5.69 -20.23 35.42
C LYS A 189 6.20 -19.70 34.07
N THR A 190 5.44 -18.78 33.50
CA THR A 190 5.68 -18.17 32.18
C THR A 190 5.96 -16.68 32.29
N ASP A 191 6.69 -16.28 33.34
CA ASP A 191 7.22 -14.93 33.52
C ASP A 191 8.46 -14.77 32.62
N ILE A 192 8.51 -13.72 31.79
CA ILE A 192 9.56 -13.60 30.77
C ILE A 192 10.92 -13.39 31.44
N LYS A 193 10.97 -12.63 32.53
CA LYS A 193 12.20 -12.38 33.28
C LYS A 193 12.79 -13.67 33.84
N GLU A 194 11.98 -14.53 34.44
CA GLU A 194 12.44 -15.82 34.96
C GLU A 194 12.85 -16.80 33.85
N LEU A 195 12.17 -16.80 32.70
CA LEU A 195 12.56 -17.62 31.55
C LEU A 195 13.90 -17.13 30.94
N LEU A 196 14.08 -15.82 30.78
CA LEU A 196 15.33 -15.22 30.31
C LEU A 196 16.48 -15.49 31.27
N ARG A 197 16.24 -15.50 32.58
CA ARG A 197 17.25 -15.88 33.58
C ARG A 197 17.80 -17.29 33.33
N LEU A 198 16.96 -18.21 32.89
CA LEU A 198 17.39 -19.57 32.53
C LEU A 198 18.22 -19.58 31.25
N VAL A 199 17.73 -18.94 30.19
CA VAL A 199 18.33 -19.00 28.84
C VAL A 199 19.59 -18.14 28.72
N VAL A 200 19.52 -16.91 29.23
CA VAL A 200 20.53 -15.86 29.04
C VAL A 200 21.45 -15.72 30.25
N GLY A 201 20.94 -15.85 31.48
CA GLY A 201 21.69 -15.77 32.73
C GLY A 201 21.20 -14.65 33.66
N GLU A 202 21.86 -14.42 34.79
CA GLU A 202 21.41 -13.47 35.84
C GLU A 202 21.53 -11.98 35.47
N ASP A 203 22.33 -11.65 34.46
CA ASP A 203 22.59 -10.26 34.09
C ASP A 203 21.48 -9.71 33.18
N GLU A 204 20.60 -8.89 33.77
CA GLU A 204 19.46 -8.24 33.10
C GLU A 204 19.88 -7.33 31.94
N ALA A 205 21.15 -6.91 31.85
CA ALA A 205 21.64 -6.06 30.77
C ALA A 205 21.54 -6.73 29.38
N TYR A 206 21.45 -8.06 29.31
CA TYR A 206 21.33 -8.82 28.06
C TYR A 206 19.88 -9.01 27.61
N TYR A 207 18.91 -8.84 28.51
CA TYR A 207 17.53 -9.29 28.29
C TYR A 207 16.85 -8.55 27.14
N THR A 208 16.96 -7.22 27.11
CA THR A 208 16.39 -6.41 26.02
C THR A 208 16.97 -6.81 24.68
N SER A 209 18.29 -6.88 24.54
CA SER A 209 18.95 -7.30 23.29
C SER A 209 18.54 -8.71 22.88
N TYR A 210 18.40 -9.63 23.83
CA TYR A 210 17.97 -10.99 23.54
C TYR A 210 16.54 -11.05 22.99
N LEU A 211 15.60 -10.31 23.59
CA LEU A 211 14.21 -10.27 23.11
C LEU A 211 14.09 -9.63 21.73
N TYR A 212 14.85 -8.58 21.44
CA TYR A 212 14.93 -8.02 20.09
C TYR A 212 15.52 -9.01 19.09
N ASP A 213 16.62 -9.67 19.43
CA ASP A 213 17.23 -10.69 18.57
C ASP A 213 16.26 -11.85 18.28
N GLN A 214 15.47 -12.25 19.27
CA GLN A 214 14.47 -13.31 19.15
C GLN A 214 13.33 -12.88 18.22
N GLN A 215 12.66 -11.76 18.51
CA GLN A 215 11.46 -11.35 17.76
C GLN A 215 11.78 -10.85 16.35
N PHE A 216 12.97 -10.28 16.09
CA PHE A 216 13.39 -9.90 14.74
C PHE A 216 13.96 -11.07 13.92
N ALA A 217 14.17 -12.25 14.52
CA ALA A 217 14.46 -13.47 13.76
C ALA A 217 13.23 -13.95 12.95
N HIS A 218 12.03 -13.53 13.35
CA HIS A 218 10.75 -13.79 12.68
C HIS A 218 9.82 -12.57 12.77
N GLN A 219 10.33 -11.42 12.32
CA GLN A 219 9.64 -10.14 12.43
C GLN A 219 8.24 -10.14 11.78
N GLY A 220 7.97 -11.03 10.81
CA GLY A 220 6.65 -11.15 10.20
C GLY A 220 5.59 -11.71 11.14
N TRP A 221 5.87 -12.86 11.76
CA TRP A 221 4.98 -13.43 12.78
C TRP A 221 4.84 -12.53 14.00
N SER A 222 5.96 -11.99 14.49
CA SER A 222 5.95 -11.06 15.62
C SER A 222 5.11 -9.81 15.33
N GLY A 223 5.29 -9.21 14.14
CA GLY A 223 4.50 -8.06 13.69
C GLY A 223 3.00 -8.37 13.54
N MET A 224 2.66 -9.53 12.97
CA MET A 224 1.27 -9.98 12.84
C MET A 224 0.60 -10.19 14.19
N VAL A 225 1.29 -10.81 15.16
CA VAL A 225 0.78 -10.96 16.53
C VAL A 225 0.57 -9.61 17.20
N SER A 226 1.51 -8.68 17.04
CA SER A 226 1.36 -7.30 17.54
C SER A 226 0.12 -6.62 16.95
N ALA A 227 -0.10 -6.73 15.64
CA ALA A 227 -1.24 -6.13 14.96
C ALA A 227 -2.59 -6.74 15.41
N ILE A 228 -2.66 -8.06 15.58
CA ILE A 228 -3.86 -8.75 16.04
C ILE A 228 -4.15 -8.46 17.52
N GLU A 229 -3.12 -8.33 18.35
CA GLU A 229 -3.28 -7.94 19.76
C GLU A 229 -3.97 -6.57 19.89
N ASP A 230 -3.60 -5.61 19.04
CA ASP A 230 -4.15 -4.26 19.06
C ASP A 230 -5.52 -4.16 18.35
N LEU A 231 -5.76 -4.97 17.31
CA LEU A 231 -6.99 -4.98 16.51
C LEU A 231 -7.51 -6.41 16.24
N PRO A 232 -8.09 -7.10 17.26
CA PRO A 232 -8.60 -8.46 17.09
C PRO A 232 -9.71 -8.59 16.06
N GLU A 233 -10.48 -7.53 15.83
CA GLU A 233 -11.58 -7.45 14.84
C GLU A 233 -11.09 -7.47 13.38
N SER A 234 -9.79 -7.30 13.16
CA SER A 234 -9.18 -7.48 11.84
C SER A 234 -9.31 -8.93 11.34
N LEU A 235 -9.49 -9.90 12.24
CA LEU A 235 -9.76 -11.30 11.91
C LEU A 235 -11.26 -11.58 11.81
N LEU A 236 -11.67 -12.40 10.82
CA LEU A 236 -13.06 -12.85 10.69
C LEU A 236 -13.45 -13.79 11.85
N ASN A 237 -12.54 -14.69 12.21
CA ASN A 237 -12.59 -15.53 13.39
C ASN A 237 -11.65 -14.92 14.44
N GLN A 238 -12.21 -14.08 15.30
CA GLN A 238 -11.47 -13.35 16.32
C GLN A 238 -10.78 -14.30 17.30
N LYS A 239 -9.50 -14.04 17.59
CA LYS A 239 -8.67 -14.81 18.50
C LYS A 239 -7.86 -13.85 19.38
N ALA A 240 -7.79 -14.15 20.67
CA ALA A 240 -7.00 -13.38 21.61
C ALA A 240 -5.54 -13.90 21.62
N ILE A 241 -4.59 -13.04 21.29
CA ILE A 241 -3.16 -13.33 21.38
C ILE A 241 -2.43 -12.07 21.83
N SER A 242 -1.32 -12.22 22.54
CA SER A 242 -0.48 -11.10 22.98
C SER A 242 0.98 -11.34 22.62
N MET A 243 1.74 -10.24 22.47
CA MET A 243 3.20 -10.34 22.32
C MET A 243 3.86 -11.05 23.51
N ARG A 244 3.31 -10.85 24.71
CA ARG A 244 3.78 -11.53 25.91
C ARG A 244 3.63 -13.06 25.80
N ASP A 245 2.47 -13.53 25.32
CA ASP A 245 2.22 -14.95 25.12
C ASP A 245 3.17 -15.56 24.08
N LEU A 246 3.41 -14.85 22.97
CA LEU A 246 4.34 -15.26 21.92
C LEU A 246 5.75 -15.44 22.48
N VAL A 247 6.30 -14.38 23.09
CA VAL A 247 7.67 -14.37 23.64
C VAL A 247 7.85 -15.46 24.70
N ALA A 248 6.91 -15.58 25.63
CA ALA A 248 7.00 -16.59 26.69
C ALA A 248 6.90 -18.02 26.12
N PHE A 249 6.06 -18.25 25.11
CA PHE A 249 5.98 -19.55 24.46
C PHE A 249 7.28 -19.90 23.71
N GLU A 250 7.84 -18.93 22.98
CA GLU A 250 9.10 -19.12 22.26
C GLU A 250 10.28 -19.40 23.20
N LEU A 251 10.38 -18.68 24.32
CA LEU A 251 11.39 -18.96 25.36
C LEU A 251 11.26 -20.38 25.94
N LEU A 252 10.03 -20.89 26.11
CA LEU A 252 9.82 -22.28 26.53
C LEU A 252 10.31 -23.28 25.48
N LEU A 253 10.10 -23.00 24.19
CA LEU A 253 10.62 -23.82 23.10
C LEU A 253 12.16 -23.75 23.01
N GLU A 254 12.77 -22.59 23.27
CA GLU A 254 14.23 -22.46 23.34
C GLU A 254 14.83 -23.29 24.50
N ILE A 255 14.20 -23.24 25.69
CA ILE A 255 14.60 -24.09 26.82
C ILE A 255 14.49 -25.57 26.46
N ASP A 256 13.40 -25.98 25.81
CA ASP A 256 13.21 -27.36 25.35
C ASP A 256 14.26 -27.78 24.32
N ALA A 257 14.59 -26.91 23.35
CA ALA A 257 15.62 -27.16 22.35
C ALA A 257 17.00 -27.34 22.99
N LEU A 258 17.35 -26.50 23.97
CA LEU A 258 18.59 -26.60 24.74
C LEU A 258 18.66 -27.89 25.57
N ASP A 259 17.57 -28.22 26.29
CA ASP A 259 17.48 -29.45 27.08
C ASP A 259 17.47 -30.70 26.19
N PHE A 260 16.91 -30.62 24.99
CA PHE A 260 16.93 -31.70 24.00
C PHE A 260 18.33 -31.94 23.45
N HIS A 261 19.04 -30.88 23.07
CA HIS A 261 20.35 -30.98 22.42
C HIS A 261 21.49 -31.30 23.41
N PHE A 262 21.54 -30.64 24.56
CA PHE A 262 22.63 -30.80 25.53
C PHE A 262 22.28 -31.71 26.71
N GLY A 263 20.99 -31.97 26.95
CA GLY A 263 20.49 -32.62 28.15
C GLY A 263 20.15 -31.63 29.27
N GLU A 264 19.15 -31.96 30.07
CA GLU A 264 18.69 -31.13 31.18
C GLU A 264 19.83 -30.78 32.14
N SER A 265 19.99 -29.49 32.44
CA SER A 265 21.00 -28.94 33.37
C SER A 265 22.48 -29.10 32.95
N LYS A 266 22.77 -29.40 31.68
CA LYS A 266 24.16 -29.55 31.17
C LYS A 266 24.67 -28.36 30.34
N TRP A 267 23.77 -27.48 29.91
CA TRP A 267 24.13 -26.26 29.21
C TRP A 267 24.24 -25.08 30.19
N GLN A 268 25.05 -24.09 29.81
CA GLN A 268 25.21 -22.85 30.57
C GLN A 268 24.46 -21.71 29.87
N PRO A 269 23.90 -20.75 30.62
CA PRO A 269 23.24 -19.59 30.03
C PRO A 269 24.18 -18.79 29.12
N LEU A 270 23.62 -18.14 28.10
CA LEU A 270 24.39 -17.51 27.02
C LEU A 270 25.46 -16.51 27.51
N SER A 271 25.14 -15.69 28.51
CA SER A 271 26.06 -14.71 29.10
C SER A 271 27.33 -15.33 29.68
N SER A 272 27.30 -16.61 30.06
CA SER A 272 28.46 -17.33 30.61
C SER A 272 29.60 -17.47 29.60
N ARG A 273 29.29 -17.53 28.30
CA ARG A 273 30.28 -17.64 27.20
C ARG A 273 30.45 -16.34 26.42
N VAL A 274 29.62 -15.33 26.69
CA VAL A 274 29.63 -14.03 26.02
C VAL A 274 29.69 -12.93 27.10
N PRO A 275 30.87 -12.69 27.71
CA PRO A 275 30.98 -11.80 28.86
C PRO A 275 30.88 -10.31 28.49
N THR A 276 30.93 -9.98 27.19
CA THR A 276 30.75 -8.61 26.72
C THR A 276 29.27 -8.32 26.52
N VAL A 277 28.73 -7.44 27.35
CA VAL A 277 27.37 -6.89 27.17
C VAL A 277 27.28 -6.23 25.79
N PRO A 278 26.25 -6.53 24.99
CA PRO A 278 26.03 -5.85 23.72
C PRO A 278 25.95 -4.33 23.90
N THR A 279 26.41 -3.59 22.90
CA THR A 279 26.13 -2.15 22.83
C THR A 279 24.63 -1.93 22.88
N ASP A 280 24.21 -0.87 23.58
CA ASP A 280 22.82 -0.46 23.61
C ASP A 280 22.23 -0.36 22.19
N LEU A 281 21.10 -1.03 21.96
CA LEU A 281 20.51 -1.21 20.63
C LEU A 281 20.26 0.13 19.93
N PHE A 282 19.81 1.13 20.69
CA PHE A 282 19.46 2.46 20.19
C PHE A 282 20.52 3.53 20.50
N ALA A 283 21.75 3.12 20.82
CA ALA A 283 22.85 4.07 20.97
C ALA A 283 23.04 4.93 19.70
N PRO A 284 23.46 6.21 19.81
CA PRO A 284 23.72 7.05 18.65
C PRO A 284 24.59 6.36 17.61
N VAL A 285 24.21 6.50 16.34
CA VAL A 285 24.93 5.89 15.23
C VAL A 285 25.91 6.91 14.67
N ALA A 286 27.19 6.55 14.56
CA ALA A 286 28.21 7.42 13.98
C ALA A 286 27.93 7.70 12.49
N GLN A 287 28.22 8.93 12.08
CA GLN A 287 28.23 9.32 10.67
C GLN A 287 29.49 8.79 9.98
N SER A 288 29.38 8.44 8.71
CA SER A 288 30.50 7.96 7.89
C SER A 288 30.39 8.47 6.46
N ASP A 289 31.53 8.58 5.78
CA ASP A 289 31.58 9.01 4.37
C ASP A 289 30.67 8.17 3.47
N LEU A 290 30.52 6.87 3.76
CA LEU A 290 29.64 5.99 2.99
C LEU A 290 28.16 6.40 3.11
N LYS A 291 27.71 6.80 4.30
CA LYS A 291 26.32 7.25 4.51
C LYS A 291 26.04 8.57 3.80
N GLU A 292 27.02 9.47 3.81
CA GLU A 292 26.99 10.73 3.07
C GLU A 292 26.96 10.48 1.55
N VAL A 293 27.73 9.51 1.06
CA VAL A 293 27.71 9.07 -0.34
C VAL A 293 26.32 8.58 -0.75
N PHE A 294 25.67 7.74 0.04
CA PHE A 294 24.31 7.28 -0.27
C PHE A 294 23.29 8.41 -0.25
N THR A 295 23.42 9.35 0.69
CA THR A 295 22.57 10.55 0.79
C THR A 295 22.66 11.39 -0.49
N LEU A 296 23.89 11.72 -0.92
CA LEU A 296 24.13 12.52 -2.12
C LEU A 296 23.65 11.81 -3.40
N TRP A 297 23.87 10.51 -3.50
CA TRP A 297 23.39 9.72 -4.63
C TRP A 297 21.86 9.67 -4.69
N GLN A 298 21.20 9.44 -3.56
CA GLN A 298 19.74 9.38 -3.48
C GLN A 298 19.11 10.72 -3.87
N ASP A 299 19.57 11.83 -3.29
CA ASP A 299 19.07 13.16 -3.66
C ASP A 299 19.31 13.45 -5.14
N ALA A 300 20.49 13.12 -5.69
CA ALA A 300 20.77 13.37 -7.10
C ALA A 300 19.87 12.54 -8.04
N PHE A 301 19.58 11.29 -7.67
CA PHE A 301 18.68 10.42 -8.41
C PHE A 301 17.25 10.97 -8.43
N GLU A 302 16.73 11.33 -7.26
CA GLU A 302 15.41 11.92 -7.08
C GLU A 302 15.27 13.25 -7.84
N TRP A 303 16.20 14.18 -7.62
CA TRP A 303 16.16 15.50 -8.23
C TRP A 303 16.40 15.49 -9.74
N THR A 304 17.00 14.42 -10.30
CA THR A 304 17.10 14.28 -11.75
C THR A 304 15.71 14.16 -12.38
N TYR A 305 14.82 13.37 -11.76
CA TYR A 305 13.45 13.23 -12.22
C TYR A 305 12.58 14.45 -11.86
N TYR A 306 12.67 14.94 -10.62
CA TYR A 306 11.87 16.08 -10.18
C TYR A 306 12.11 17.34 -11.01
N ASP A 307 13.37 17.63 -11.35
CA ASP A 307 13.71 18.80 -12.16
C ASP A 307 13.03 18.78 -13.53
N GLN A 308 12.90 17.59 -14.16
CA GLN A 308 12.18 17.42 -15.43
C GLN A 308 10.68 17.71 -15.30
N VAL A 309 10.06 17.24 -14.22
CA VAL A 309 8.63 17.49 -13.95
C VAL A 309 8.39 19.00 -13.77
N LEU A 310 9.23 19.62 -12.95
CA LEU A 310 9.10 21.03 -12.57
C LEU A 310 9.33 21.97 -13.75
N VAL A 311 10.32 21.72 -14.60
CA VAL A 311 10.53 22.54 -15.81
C VAL A 311 9.34 22.41 -16.77
N GLY A 312 8.73 21.23 -16.90
CA GLY A 312 7.55 21.03 -17.73
C GLY A 312 6.36 21.88 -17.29
N MET A 313 6.16 22.03 -15.99
CA MET A 313 5.12 22.88 -15.42
C MET A 313 5.40 24.39 -15.60
N GLN A 314 6.68 24.80 -15.68
CA GLN A 314 7.06 26.20 -15.91
C GLN A 314 7.00 26.62 -17.38
N LEU A 315 7.40 25.74 -18.31
CA LEU A 315 7.49 26.05 -19.75
C LEU A 315 6.13 26.35 -20.40
N LYS A 316 5.01 26.06 -19.71
CA LYS A 316 3.66 26.41 -20.15
C LYS A 316 3.41 27.92 -19.94
N HIS A 317 3.79 28.71 -20.95
CA HIS A 317 3.75 30.18 -20.88
C HIS A 317 2.53 30.84 -21.54
N GLN A 318 1.58 30.09 -22.09
CA GLN A 318 0.37 30.68 -22.67
C GLN A 318 -0.86 30.32 -21.85
N PRO A 319 -1.55 31.30 -21.23
CA PRO A 319 -2.88 31.07 -20.70
C PRO A 319 -3.78 30.72 -21.88
N ILE A 320 -4.19 29.46 -21.96
CA ILE A 320 -5.26 29.06 -22.86
C ILE A 320 -6.50 29.77 -22.32
N ILE A 321 -7.00 30.75 -23.08
CA ILE A 321 -8.29 31.37 -22.77
C ILE A 321 -9.32 30.24 -22.92
N PRO A 322 -10.07 29.89 -21.86
CA PRO A 322 -11.10 28.87 -21.96
C PRO A 322 -12.06 29.29 -23.06
N THR A 323 -12.12 28.55 -24.17
CA THR A 323 -13.23 28.71 -25.10
C THR A 323 -14.48 28.26 -24.36
N LYS A 324 -15.55 29.08 -24.39
CA LYS A 324 -16.85 28.73 -23.82
C LYS A 324 -17.57 27.69 -24.69
N ASP A 325 -16.86 26.64 -25.07
CA ASP A 325 -17.47 25.52 -25.78
C ASP A 325 -18.23 24.67 -24.78
N THR A 326 -19.42 24.21 -25.18
CA THR A 326 -20.24 23.33 -24.36
C THR A 326 -19.50 22.02 -24.14
N LYS A 327 -19.23 21.67 -22.87
CA LYS A 327 -18.56 20.42 -22.49
C LYS A 327 -19.41 19.20 -22.87
N ASN A 328 -18.78 18.20 -23.50
CA ASN A 328 -19.47 16.96 -23.86
C ASN A 328 -19.81 16.12 -22.62
N PHE A 329 -18.83 15.99 -21.70
CA PHE A 329 -19.00 15.37 -20.39
C PHE A 329 -17.88 15.81 -19.45
N GLN A 330 -18.10 15.57 -18.17
CA GLN A 330 -17.08 15.66 -17.12
C GLN A 330 -16.90 14.29 -16.47
N ALA A 331 -15.71 13.99 -15.97
CA ALA A 331 -15.44 12.73 -15.29
C ALA A 331 -14.52 12.90 -14.09
N LEU A 332 -14.98 12.49 -12.91
CA LEU A 332 -14.24 12.45 -11.66
C LEU A 332 -13.63 11.06 -11.52
N PHE A 333 -12.32 10.96 -11.64
CA PHE A 333 -11.57 9.72 -11.44
C PHE A 333 -10.99 9.64 -10.04
N CYS A 334 -10.70 8.42 -9.60
CA CYS A 334 -9.81 8.22 -8.47
C CYS A 334 -8.47 8.92 -8.71
N ILE A 335 -7.87 9.45 -7.64
CA ILE A 335 -6.53 10.09 -7.63
C ILE A 335 -5.40 9.12 -8.01
N ASP A 336 -5.67 7.81 -8.01
CA ASP A 336 -4.73 6.72 -8.30
C ASP A 336 -3.84 6.99 -9.54
N ASP A 337 -2.54 6.71 -9.44
CA ASP A 337 -1.57 6.97 -10.51
C ASP A 337 -1.83 6.13 -11.76
N ARG A 338 -2.53 5.00 -11.62
CA ARG A 338 -2.96 4.18 -12.75
C ARG A 338 -4.05 4.83 -13.58
N GLU A 339 -4.82 5.75 -13.02
CA GLU A 339 -5.85 6.55 -13.71
C GLU A 339 -5.25 7.72 -14.52
N CYS A 340 -3.96 8.03 -14.33
CA CYS A 340 -3.30 9.15 -15.00
C CYS A 340 -3.32 9.05 -16.53
N SER A 341 -3.06 7.86 -17.08
CA SER A 341 -2.98 7.64 -18.54
C SER A 341 -4.35 7.59 -19.20
N ILE A 342 -5.34 6.91 -18.59
CA ILE A 342 -6.69 6.82 -19.15
C ILE A 342 -7.34 8.20 -19.25
N ARG A 343 -7.18 9.05 -18.22
CA ARG A 343 -7.64 10.44 -18.26
C ARG A 343 -7.05 11.21 -19.44
N ARG A 344 -5.74 11.07 -19.67
CA ARG A 344 -5.07 11.70 -20.80
C ARG A 344 -5.61 11.18 -22.15
N HIS A 345 -5.76 9.86 -22.31
CA HIS A 345 -6.29 9.29 -23.56
C HIS A 345 -7.72 9.77 -23.84
N ILE A 346 -8.56 9.89 -22.80
CA ILE A 346 -9.91 10.45 -22.93
C ILE A 346 -9.85 11.91 -23.39
N GLU A 347 -9.03 12.75 -22.76
CA GLU A 347 -8.86 14.17 -23.13
C GLU A 347 -8.25 14.37 -24.53
N GLN A 348 -7.46 13.41 -25.02
CA GLN A 348 -6.93 13.42 -26.39
C GLN A 348 -7.99 13.02 -27.43
N LEU A 349 -8.90 12.11 -27.07
CA LEU A 349 -9.99 11.67 -27.95
C LEU A 349 -11.16 12.65 -27.98
N ASP A 350 -11.43 13.35 -26.88
CA ASP A 350 -12.45 14.38 -26.77
C ASP A 350 -11.87 15.65 -26.13
N SER A 351 -11.54 16.65 -26.96
CA SER A 351 -10.97 17.92 -26.51
C SER A 351 -11.94 18.77 -25.66
N ASN A 352 -13.23 18.46 -25.72
CA ASN A 352 -14.30 19.19 -25.02
C ASN A 352 -14.74 18.46 -23.73
N CYS A 353 -14.06 17.39 -23.33
CA CYS A 353 -14.25 16.79 -22.02
C CYS A 353 -13.35 17.44 -20.95
N GLU A 354 -13.69 17.23 -19.69
CA GLU A 354 -12.90 17.70 -18.56
C GLU A 354 -12.80 16.60 -17.50
N THR A 355 -11.57 16.30 -17.06
CA THR A 355 -11.34 15.26 -16.04
C THR A 355 -10.88 15.85 -14.72
N TYR A 356 -11.43 15.31 -13.64
CA TYR A 356 -11.08 15.64 -12.28
C TYR A 356 -10.48 14.42 -11.58
N GLY A 357 -9.61 14.64 -10.60
CA GLY A 357 -9.07 13.58 -9.76
C GLY A 357 -9.33 13.84 -8.29
N THR A 358 -9.72 12.81 -7.56
CA THR A 358 -10.09 12.87 -6.14
C THR A 358 -9.98 11.48 -5.50
N PRO A 359 -9.78 11.33 -4.19
CA PRO A 359 -9.75 10.01 -3.56
C PRO A 359 -11.00 9.17 -3.88
N GLY A 360 -10.81 7.88 -4.21
CA GLY A 360 -11.88 6.99 -4.73
C GLY A 360 -13.05 6.69 -3.78
N PHE A 361 -12.99 7.13 -2.53
CA PHE A 361 -14.14 7.09 -1.61
C PHE A 361 -15.07 8.31 -1.78
N PHE A 362 -14.70 9.31 -2.58
CA PHE A 362 -15.50 10.48 -2.96
C PHE A 362 -16.12 11.29 -1.81
N GLY A 363 -15.49 11.26 -0.62
CA GLY A 363 -16.01 11.96 0.56
C GLY A 363 -17.16 11.25 1.26
N VAL A 364 -17.54 10.02 0.86
CA VAL A 364 -18.59 9.22 1.49
C VAL A 364 -17.99 8.08 2.33
N GLU A 365 -18.13 8.18 3.65
CA GLU A 365 -17.60 7.24 4.62
C GLU A 365 -18.69 6.31 5.19
N PHE A 366 -18.60 5.01 4.87
CA PHE A 366 -19.56 4.00 5.34
C PHE A 366 -18.94 2.60 5.40
N PHE A 367 -19.59 1.72 6.15
CA PHE A 367 -19.45 0.27 6.01
C PHE A 367 -20.43 -0.25 4.96
N TYR A 368 -20.03 -1.25 4.20
CA TYR A 368 -20.84 -1.91 3.20
C TYR A 368 -21.12 -3.36 3.59
N GLN A 369 -22.37 -3.78 3.45
CA GLN A 369 -22.79 -5.16 3.62
C GLN A 369 -23.40 -5.68 2.31
N PRO A 370 -22.72 -6.61 1.61
CA PRO A 370 -23.31 -7.27 0.46
C PRO A 370 -24.46 -8.17 0.89
N GLN A 371 -25.36 -8.52 -0.02
CA GLN A 371 -26.51 -9.37 0.30
C GLN A 371 -26.05 -10.74 0.82
N ASP A 372 -26.72 -11.23 1.88
CA ASP A 372 -26.34 -12.43 2.63
C ASP A 372 -24.89 -12.43 3.17
N GLY A 373 -24.23 -11.27 3.16
CA GLY A 373 -22.92 -11.06 3.74
C GLY A 373 -23.00 -11.04 5.25
N LYS A 374 -22.21 -11.91 5.90
CA LYS A 374 -22.14 -11.95 7.38
C LYS A 374 -21.27 -10.85 7.98
N PHE A 375 -20.43 -10.21 7.17
CA PHE A 375 -19.42 -9.27 7.62
C PHE A 375 -19.59 -7.93 6.92
N TYR A 376 -19.20 -6.87 7.64
CA TYR A 376 -19.14 -5.53 7.10
C TYR A 376 -17.76 -5.26 6.49
N THR A 377 -17.76 -4.56 5.37
CA THR A 377 -16.55 -4.11 4.71
C THR A 377 -16.43 -2.60 4.83
N LYS A 378 -15.29 -2.10 5.29
CA LYS A 378 -15.02 -0.66 5.35
C LYS A 378 -14.71 -0.12 3.95
N LEU A 379 -15.39 0.94 3.50
CA LEU A 379 -15.18 1.57 2.18
C LEU A 379 -14.79 3.05 2.31
N CYS A 380 -13.77 3.31 3.13
CA CYS A 380 -13.17 4.64 3.33
C CYS A 380 -11.71 4.47 3.83
N PRO A 381 -10.92 5.55 3.98
CA PRO A 381 -9.53 5.45 4.41
C PRO A 381 -9.39 4.81 5.80
N ALA A 382 -8.26 4.12 6.05
CA ALA A 382 -8.00 3.40 7.31
C ALA A 382 -8.18 4.29 8.56
N THR A 383 -7.79 5.56 8.47
CA THR A 383 -7.83 6.55 9.55
C THR A 383 -9.23 7.11 9.85
N VAL A 384 -10.21 6.84 9.00
CA VAL A 384 -11.59 7.32 9.16
C VAL A 384 -12.46 6.19 9.69
N THR A 385 -13.16 6.38 10.80
CA THR A 385 -14.13 5.38 11.31
C THR A 385 -15.54 5.78 10.89
N PRO A 386 -16.20 5.01 9.99
CA PRO A 386 -17.55 5.31 9.56
C PRO A 386 -18.57 5.19 10.67
N LYS A 387 -19.65 5.97 10.55
CA LYS A 387 -20.86 5.87 11.39
C LYS A 387 -22.07 5.32 10.63
N TYR A 388 -21.90 5.03 9.34
CA TYR A 388 -22.98 4.71 8.42
C TYR A 388 -22.79 3.30 7.85
N LEU A 389 -23.90 2.64 7.52
CA LEU A 389 -23.98 1.34 6.89
C LEU A 389 -24.80 1.44 5.60
N ILE A 390 -24.26 0.93 4.50
CA ILE A 390 -24.96 0.76 3.23
C ILE A 390 -25.11 -0.74 2.98
N LYS A 391 -26.34 -1.16 2.68
CA LYS A 391 -26.69 -2.56 2.44
C LYS A 391 -27.12 -2.75 1.00
N GLU A 392 -26.76 -3.90 0.47
CA GLU A 392 -27.22 -4.37 -0.83
C GLU A 392 -28.52 -5.15 -0.69
N GLU A 393 -29.53 -4.74 -1.44
CA GLU A 393 -30.82 -5.42 -1.56
C GLU A 393 -31.03 -5.80 -3.03
N SER A 394 -31.04 -7.09 -3.36
CA SER A 394 -31.38 -7.56 -4.72
C SER A 394 -32.62 -8.44 -4.72
N ASP A 395 -33.39 -8.31 -5.80
CA ASP A 395 -34.60 -9.10 -6.06
C ASP A 395 -34.29 -10.53 -6.60
N SER A 396 -33.02 -10.88 -6.85
CA SER A 396 -32.65 -12.18 -7.46
C SER A 396 -31.41 -12.84 -6.84
N ASN A 397 -31.59 -14.08 -6.40
CA ASN A 397 -30.63 -14.82 -5.58
C ASN A 397 -29.68 -15.70 -6.42
N ASN A 398 -29.06 -15.13 -7.46
CA ASN A 398 -28.14 -15.88 -8.34
C ASN A 398 -26.68 -15.68 -7.93
N ARG A 399 -26.27 -16.21 -6.77
CA ARG A 399 -24.85 -16.49 -6.53
C ARG A 399 -24.47 -17.73 -7.33
N GLU A 400 -23.54 -17.59 -8.28
CA GLU A 400 -22.93 -18.73 -8.95
C GLU A 400 -22.18 -19.59 -7.91
N THR A 401 -22.80 -20.69 -7.48
CA THR A 401 -22.16 -21.65 -6.58
C THR A 401 -21.40 -22.68 -7.39
N ASP A 402 -20.11 -22.84 -7.13
CA ASP A 402 -19.35 -23.97 -7.67
C ASP A 402 -19.57 -25.20 -6.77
N ILE A 403 -20.02 -26.30 -7.40
CA ILE A 403 -20.34 -27.58 -6.75
C ILE A 403 -19.10 -28.15 -6.04
N HIS A 404 -17.89 -27.82 -6.52
CA HIS A 404 -16.61 -28.24 -5.91
C HIS A 404 -16.39 -27.66 -4.51
N PHE A 405 -16.97 -26.50 -4.19
CA PHE A 405 -16.88 -25.85 -2.87
C PHE A 405 -18.16 -26.04 -2.04
N SER A 406 -19.06 -26.92 -2.48
CA SER A 406 -20.27 -27.23 -1.72
C SER A 406 -19.94 -27.97 -0.41
N LYS A 407 -20.70 -27.71 0.65
CA LYS A 407 -20.55 -28.40 1.94
C LYS A 407 -20.66 -29.93 1.84
N HIS A 408 -21.32 -30.43 0.78
CA HIS A 408 -21.47 -31.84 0.49
C HIS A 408 -20.18 -32.50 -0.04
N ALA A 409 -19.18 -31.73 -0.49
CA ALA A 409 -17.86 -32.28 -0.83
C ALA A 409 -17.06 -32.76 0.40
N HIS A 410 -17.48 -32.39 1.62
CA HIS A 410 -16.73 -32.65 2.85
C HIS A 410 -17.19 -33.90 3.63
N SER A 411 -18.21 -34.65 3.16
CA SER A 411 -18.59 -35.91 3.81
C SER A 411 -17.79 -37.09 3.24
N PHE A 412 -17.56 -38.14 4.03
CA PHE A 412 -16.78 -39.31 3.61
C PHE A 412 -17.34 -39.98 2.34
N HIS A 413 -18.67 -40.15 2.26
CA HIS A 413 -19.30 -40.87 1.14
C HIS A 413 -19.56 -39.96 -0.07
N SER A 414 -20.11 -38.76 0.14
CA SER A 414 -20.37 -37.83 -0.97
C SER A 414 -19.08 -37.19 -1.48
N GLY A 415 -18.12 -36.88 -0.60
CA GLY A 415 -16.80 -36.39 -0.98
C GLY A 415 -15.99 -37.41 -1.78
N TRP A 416 -16.04 -38.70 -1.43
CA TRP A 416 -15.44 -39.76 -2.25
C TRP A 416 -16.07 -39.82 -3.64
N LEU A 417 -17.40 -39.79 -3.75
CA LEU A 417 -18.10 -39.84 -5.03
C LEU A 417 -17.86 -38.59 -5.90
N ILE A 418 -17.83 -37.40 -5.28
CA ILE A 418 -17.46 -36.12 -5.91
C ILE A 418 -16.00 -36.18 -6.37
N SER A 419 -15.07 -36.70 -5.56
CA SER A 419 -13.65 -36.77 -5.92
C SER A 419 -13.39 -37.67 -7.14
N GLN A 420 -14.11 -38.78 -7.29
CA GLN A 420 -13.94 -39.72 -8.41
C GLN A 420 -14.60 -39.23 -9.71
N THR A 421 -15.64 -38.39 -9.62
CA THR A 421 -16.40 -37.91 -10.78
C THR A 421 -16.05 -36.48 -11.15
N LEU A 422 -16.40 -35.54 -10.28
CA LEU A 422 -16.13 -34.12 -10.40
C LEU A 422 -14.63 -33.81 -10.26
N GLY A 423 -13.89 -34.52 -9.41
CA GLY A 423 -12.43 -34.33 -9.29
C GLY A 423 -11.65 -34.69 -10.55
N PHE A 424 -12.08 -35.70 -11.31
CA PHE A 424 -11.49 -35.98 -12.62
C PHE A 424 -11.86 -34.89 -13.65
N TRP A 425 -13.11 -34.44 -13.65
CA TRP A 425 -13.55 -33.34 -14.52
C TRP A 425 -12.89 -32.00 -14.15
N SER A 426 -12.55 -31.74 -12.89
CA SER A 426 -11.84 -30.54 -12.48
C SER A 426 -10.41 -30.51 -13.00
N VAL A 427 -9.73 -31.66 -13.09
CA VAL A 427 -8.43 -31.77 -13.75
C VAL A 427 -8.54 -31.44 -15.24
N ILE A 428 -9.57 -31.95 -15.93
CA ILE A 428 -9.82 -31.61 -17.34
C ILE A 428 -10.16 -30.12 -17.50
N LYS A 429 -11.00 -29.57 -16.62
CA LYS A 429 -11.37 -28.14 -16.62
C LYS A 429 -10.15 -27.25 -16.35
N LEU A 430 -9.28 -27.63 -15.42
CA LEU A 430 -8.02 -26.96 -15.15
C LEU A 430 -7.09 -27.01 -16.35
N ALA A 431 -6.96 -28.18 -16.99
CA ALA A 431 -6.17 -28.35 -18.22
C ALA A 431 -6.72 -27.48 -19.37
N LEU A 432 -8.04 -27.44 -19.56
CA LEU A 432 -8.68 -26.56 -20.54
C LEU A 432 -8.47 -25.08 -20.21
N ASN A 433 -8.56 -24.68 -18.94
CA ASN A 433 -8.30 -23.32 -18.49
C ASN A 433 -6.85 -22.85 -18.71
N ILE A 434 -5.87 -23.78 -18.80
CA ILE A 434 -4.50 -23.43 -19.19
C ILE A 434 -4.45 -22.96 -20.65
N PHE A 435 -5.23 -23.59 -21.54
CA PHE A 435 -5.27 -23.24 -22.97
C PHE A 435 -6.29 -22.15 -23.31
N ARG A 436 -7.35 -22.00 -22.49
CA ARG A 436 -8.42 -20.99 -22.63
C ARG A 436 -8.79 -20.42 -21.26
N PRO A 437 -8.00 -19.48 -20.73
CA PRO A 437 -8.30 -18.82 -19.46
C PRO A 437 -9.66 -18.12 -19.51
N THR A 438 -10.53 -18.41 -18.54
CA THR A 438 -11.87 -17.82 -18.41
C THR A 438 -12.13 -17.40 -16.97
N MET A 439 -13.03 -16.43 -16.77
CA MET A 439 -13.45 -16.01 -15.43
C MET A 439 -14.07 -17.19 -14.68
N SER A 440 -13.59 -17.45 -13.46
CA SER A 440 -14.19 -18.44 -12.57
C SER A 440 -14.89 -17.76 -11.39
N PRO A 441 -15.76 -18.48 -10.66
CA PRO A 441 -16.29 -18.01 -9.37
C PRO A 441 -15.19 -17.69 -8.35
N SER A 442 -14.02 -18.34 -8.44
CA SER A 442 -12.86 -18.12 -7.57
C SER A 442 -11.94 -16.96 -7.99
N THR A 443 -12.19 -16.32 -9.14
CA THR A 443 -11.47 -15.09 -9.55
C THR A 443 -11.87 -13.93 -8.64
N ALA A 444 -10.88 -13.28 -8.00
CA ALA A 444 -11.12 -12.01 -7.32
C ALA A 444 -11.38 -10.96 -8.40
N SER A 445 -12.63 -10.52 -8.51
CA SER A 445 -13.06 -9.58 -9.53
C SER A 445 -13.73 -8.37 -8.91
N SER A 446 -13.27 -7.20 -9.32
CA SER A 446 -13.82 -5.93 -8.86
C SER A 446 -15.31 -5.77 -9.22
N PHE A 447 -15.72 -6.28 -10.39
CA PHE A 447 -17.11 -6.30 -10.85
C PHE A 447 -18.02 -7.21 -10.02
N LYS A 448 -17.47 -8.14 -9.23
CA LYS A 448 -18.25 -9.01 -8.31
C LYS A 448 -18.41 -8.41 -6.92
N HIS A 449 -17.83 -7.25 -6.63
CA HIS A 449 -17.91 -6.60 -5.32
C HIS A 449 -19.36 -6.23 -4.94
N MET A 450 -20.18 -5.90 -5.94
CA MET A 450 -21.59 -5.55 -5.81
C MET A 450 -22.29 -5.95 -7.10
N ASN A 451 -23.52 -6.45 -7.01
CA ASN A 451 -24.33 -6.74 -8.19
C ASN A 451 -24.71 -5.43 -8.92
N GLU A 452 -24.50 -5.41 -10.23
CA GLU A 452 -24.78 -4.27 -11.11
C GLU A 452 -26.20 -3.73 -10.95
N HIS A 453 -27.18 -4.62 -10.79
CA HIS A 453 -28.60 -4.29 -10.72
C HIS A 453 -29.15 -4.26 -9.28
N ALA A 454 -28.29 -4.40 -8.27
CA ALA A 454 -28.76 -4.34 -6.88
C ALA A 454 -29.17 -2.91 -6.49
N LYS A 455 -30.17 -2.83 -5.62
CA LYS A 455 -30.57 -1.62 -4.91
C LYS A 455 -29.68 -1.45 -3.69
N LEU A 456 -29.38 -0.20 -3.35
CA LEU A 456 -28.58 0.16 -2.20
C LEU A 456 -29.42 0.98 -1.22
N THR A 457 -29.30 0.71 0.07
CA THR A 457 -29.99 1.48 1.13
C THR A 457 -29.29 2.83 1.37
N ILE A 458 -29.38 3.75 0.41
CA ILE A 458 -28.65 5.03 0.44
C ILE A 458 -29.38 6.08 1.28
N GLU A 459 -30.70 6.19 1.15
CA GLU A 459 -31.51 7.09 1.99
C GLU A 459 -31.72 6.49 3.37
N TYR A 460 -31.64 7.35 4.40
CA TYR A 460 -31.86 6.95 5.78
C TYR A 460 -33.29 6.45 5.99
N ASN A 461 -33.40 5.19 6.42
CA ASN A 461 -34.68 4.50 6.59
C ASN A 461 -35.14 4.42 8.07
N HIS A 462 -34.62 5.29 8.94
CA HIS A 462 -34.87 5.28 10.40
C HIS A 462 -34.38 4.02 11.13
N GLN A 463 -33.50 3.23 10.52
CA GLN A 463 -32.92 2.04 11.15
C GLN A 463 -31.47 2.27 11.56
N THR A 464 -31.07 1.58 12.62
CA THR A 464 -29.68 1.50 13.08
C THR A 464 -29.33 0.04 13.31
N GLU A 465 -28.16 -0.39 12.87
CA GLU A 465 -27.65 -1.75 13.03
C GLU A 465 -26.25 -1.68 13.66
N ASN A 466 -26.03 -2.36 14.78
CA ASN A 466 -24.72 -2.36 15.47
C ASN A 466 -24.14 -0.95 15.75
N ASN A 467 -24.99 -0.02 16.19
CA ASN A 467 -24.66 1.41 16.39
C ASN A 467 -24.26 2.18 15.11
N LEU A 468 -24.53 1.63 13.93
CA LEU A 468 -24.35 2.29 12.64
C LEU A 468 -25.70 2.74 12.08
N GLN A 469 -25.75 3.95 11.51
CA GLN A 469 -26.92 4.49 10.83
C GLN A 469 -27.07 3.85 9.45
N VAL A 470 -28.24 3.28 9.11
CA VAL A 470 -28.45 2.66 7.79
C VAL A 470 -28.87 3.74 6.78
N GLY A 471 -27.98 4.08 5.85
CA GLY A 471 -28.18 5.19 4.90
C GLY A 471 -27.91 6.58 5.49
N PHE A 472 -28.03 7.61 4.65
CA PHE A 472 -27.74 9.01 4.95
C PHE A 472 -29.01 9.87 4.93
N THR A 473 -29.07 10.86 5.80
CA THR A 473 -30.10 11.91 5.74
C THR A 473 -29.80 12.89 4.60
N ILE A 474 -30.81 13.67 4.16
CA ILE A 474 -30.64 14.61 3.05
C ILE A 474 -29.57 15.68 3.33
N ASP A 475 -29.49 16.20 4.57
CA ASP A 475 -28.48 17.18 4.97
C ASP A 475 -27.06 16.57 4.96
N GLU A 476 -26.94 15.31 5.36
CA GLU A 476 -25.71 14.53 5.32
C GLU A 476 -25.26 14.26 3.88
N MET A 477 -26.19 13.94 2.98
CA MET A 477 -25.91 13.81 1.55
C MET A 477 -25.41 15.14 0.97
N ALA A 478 -26.10 16.24 1.25
CA ALA A 478 -25.73 17.57 0.75
C ALA A 478 -24.36 18.03 1.23
N THR A 479 -24.00 17.73 2.48
CA THR A 479 -22.67 18.04 3.04
C THR A 479 -21.55 17.32 2.28
N ARG A 480 -21.76 16.05 1.89
CA ARG A 480 -20.76 15.24 1.18
C ARG A 480 -20.61 15.65 -0.27
N VAL A 481 -21.73 15.89 -0.97
CA VAL A 481 -21.69 16.39 -2.36
C VAL A 481 -21.04 17.78 -2.41
N GLU A 482 -21.38 18.68 -1.50
CA GLU A 482 -20.72 19.99 -1.40
C GLU A 482 -19.22 19.84 -1.15
N GLY A 483 -18.84 19.03 -0.16
CA GLY A 483 -17.44 18.81 0.21
C GLY A 483 -16.62 18.29 -0.96
N LEU A 484 -17.14 17.30 -1.70
CA LEU A 484 -16.51 16.76 -2.90
C LEU A 484 -16.33 17.82 -3.98
N LEU A 485 -17.42 18.48 -4.39
CA LEU A 485 -17.42 19.43 -5.50
C LEU A 485 -16.52 20.64 -5.24
N ARG A 486 -16.55 21.20 -4.02
CA ARG A 486 -15.64 22.28 -3.62
C ARG A 486 -14.19 21.82 -3.55
N SER A 487 -13.93 20.60 -3.06
CA SER A 487 -12.57 20.10 -2.94
C SER A 487 -11.85 20.00 -4.28
N ILE A 488 -12.57 19.68 -5.37
CA ILE A 488 -11.99 19.49 -6.71
C ILE A 488 -12.08 20.73 -7.60
N GLY A 489 -12.81 21.76 -7.18
CA GLY A 489 -13.02 22.97 -7.99
C GLY A 489 -14.26 22.97 -8.90
N LEU A 490 -15.06 21.90 -8.92
CA LEU A 490 -16.25 21.80 -9.78
C LEU A 490 -17.47 22.42 -9.09
N VAL A 491 -17.58 23.75 -9.11
CA VAL A 491 -18.68 24.50 -8.48
C VAL A 491 -19.64 25.15 -9.47
N ASP A 492 -19.23 25.24 -10.74
CA ASP A 492 -19.99 25.79 -11.86
C ASP A 492 -19.68 25.04 -13.17
N ASP A 493 -20.31 25.48 -14.27
CA ASP A 493 -20.05 24.99 -15.64
C ASP A 493 -20.12 23.47 -15.80
N PHE A 494 -21.20 22.89 -15.27
CA PHE A 494 -21.49 21.46 -15.30
C PHE A 494 -21.87 21.00 -16.72
N ALA A 495 -21.28 19.87 -17.14
CA ALA A 495 -21.65 19.19 -18.37
C ALA A 495 -23.03 18.49 -18.24
N PRO A 496 -23.66 18.06 -19.36
CA PRO A 496 -24.90 17.26 -19.31
C PRO A 496 -24.75 15.94 -18.55
N ILE A 497 -23.56 15.33 -18.60
CA ILE A 497 -23.24 14.10 -17.87
C ILE A 497 -21.94 14.29 -17.08
N VAL A 498 -21.98 13.89 -15.82
CA VAL A 498 -20.81 13.85 -14.93
C VAL A 498 -20.58 12.41 -14.47
N TYR A 499 -19.51 11.78 -14.94
CA TYR A 499 -19.15 10.43 -14.50
C TYR A 499 -18.40 10.48 -13.17
N VAL A 500 -18.72 9.59 -12.25
CA VAL A 500 -17.94 9.36 -11.03
C VAL A 500 -17.33 7.96 -11.14
N VAL A 501 -16.03 7.90 -11.41
CA VAL A 501 -15.29 6.69 -11.77
C VAL A 501 -14.42 6.26 -10.58
N GLY A 502 -14.94 5.33 -9.79
CA GLY A 502 -14.13 4.57 -8.84
C GLY A 502 -13.25 3.58 -9.60
N HIS A 503 -12.26 2.99 -8.92
CA HIS A 503 -11.45 1.93 -9.52
C HIS A 503 -11.40 0.69 -8.64
N GLY A 504 -11.02 -0.42 -9.26
CA GLY A 504 -10.73 -1.70 -8.62
C GLY A 504 -9.87 -2.55 -9.54
N SER A 505 -9.60 -3.78 -9.13
CA SER A 505 -8.76 -4.70 -9.89
C SER A 505 -9.35 -6.10 -9.94
N SER A 506 -9.24 -6.77 -11.08
CA SER A 506 -9.55 -8.20 -11.19
C SER A 506 -8.28 -9.01 -11.38
N SER A 507 -8.05 -10.01 -10.52
CA SER A 507 -6.92 -10.93 -10.67
C SER A 507 -7.22 -12.32 -10.12
N VAL A 508 -6.54 -13.33 -10.68
CA VAL A 508 -6.56 -14.70 -10.16
C VAL A 508 -5.23 -14.99 -9.47
N ASN A 509 -5.24 -15.86 -8.45
CA ASN A 509 -4.04 -16.33 -7.77
C ASN A 509 -3.17 -15.18 -7.22
N ASN A 510 -3.81 -14.24 -6.52
CA ASN A 510 -3.14 -13.07 -5.97
C ASN A 510 -3.45 -12.89 -4.47
N PRO A 511 -2.58 -13.38 -3.58
CA PRO A 511 -2.77 -13.21 -2.14
C PRO A 511 -2.85 -11.73 -1.70
N HIS A 512 -2.17 -10.84 -2.43
CA HIS A 512 -2.13 -9.40 -2.18
C HIS A 512 -3.21 -8.63 -2.95
N TYR A 513 -4.36 -9.24 -3.27
CA TYR A 513 -5.39 -8.59 -4.10
C TYR A 513 -5.83 -7.22 -3.54
N ALA A 514 -5.96 -7.08 -2.22
CA ALA A 514 -6.34 -5.83 -1.57
C ALA A 514 -5.34 -4.70 -1.83
N ALA A 515 -4.07 -5.02 -2.08
CA ALA A 515 -3.05 -4.04 -2.43
C ALA A 515 -3.28 -3.40 -3.80
N TYR A 516 -3.97 -4.10 -4.72
CA TYR A 516 -4.28 -3.65 -6.09
C TYR A 516 -5.58 -2.83 -6.17
N ASP A 517 -6.48 -2.99 -5.20
CA ASP A 517 -7.71 -2.21 -5.14
C ASP A 517 -7.45 -0.79 -4.60
N CYS A 518 -8.51 0.00 -4.40
CA CYS A 518 -8.38 1.39 -3.99
C CYS A 518 -7.88 1.52 -2.54
N GLY A 519 -6.70 2.10 -2.36
CA GLY A 519 -6.15 2.43 -1.04
C GLY A 519 -7.04 3.41 -0.24
N ALA A 520 -7.71 4.33 -0.93
CA ALA A 520 -8.67 5.25 -0.30
C ALA A 520 -9.97 4.58 0.17
N CYS A 521 -10.25 3.36 -0.31
CA CYS A 521 -11.40 2.54 0.08
C CYS A 521 -10.98 1.31 0.93
N SER A 522 -9.84 1.38 1.63
CA SER A 522 -9.30 0.27 2.44
C SER A 522 -9.05 -1.03 1.66
N GLY A 523 -8.48 -0.92 0.45
CA GLY A 523 -8.15 -2.09 -0.38
C GLY A 523 -9.39 -2.78 -0.94
N ARG A 524 -10.37 -1.98 -1.37
CA ARG A 524 -11.64 -2.44 -1.95
C ARG A 524 -12.00 -1.65 -3.21
N PRO A 525 -12.79 -2.23 -4.14
CA PRO A 525 -13.28 -1.50 -5.30
C PRO A 525 -14.17 -0.31 -4.93
N GLY A 526 -13.95 0.84 -5.57
CA GLY A 526 -14.72 2.08 -5.34
C GLY A 526 -16.12 2.11 -5.97
N SER A 527 -16.68 0.97 -6.39
CA SER A 527 -17.95 0.90 -7.13
C SER A 527 -19.14 1.41 -6.30
N VAL A 528 -19.23 0.99 -5.04
CA VAL A 528 -20.32 1.38 -4.15
C VAL A 528 -20.22 2.87 -3.84
N ASN A 529 -19.01 3.40 -3.55
CA ASN A 529 -18.80 4.83 -3.30
C ASN A 529 -19.23 5.68 -4.50
N ALA A 530 -18.85 5.28 -5.72
CA ALA A 530 -19.21 5.97 -6.95
C ALA A 530 -20.74 6.03 -7.18
N ARG A 531 -21.45 4.91 -6.95
CA ARG A 531 -22.92 4.88 -7.03
C ARG A 531 -23.58 5.74 -5.96
N VAL A 532 -23.13 5.61 -4.70
CA VAL A 532 -23.67 6.35 -3.55
C VAL A 532 -23.59 7.86 -3.78
N ILE A 533 -22.42 8.39 -4.15
CA ILE A 533 -22.27 9.83 -4.36
C ILE A 533 -23.00 10.34 -5.61
N SER A 534 -23.08 9.54 -6.66
CA SER A 534 -23.84 9.89 -7.88
C SER A 534 -25.33 9.98 -7.58
N TYR A 535 -25.85 9.04 -6.79
CA TYR A 535 -27.22 9.08 -6.29
C TYR A 535 -27.48 10.35 -5.47
N MET A 536 -26.60 10.66 -4.51
CA MET A 536 -26.71 11.88 -3.69
C MET A 536 -26.72 13.15 -4.54
N ALA A 537 -25.84 13.24 -5.56
CA ALA A 537 -25.74 14.39 -6.45
C ALA A 537 -26.95 14.53 -7.40
N ASN A 538 -27.66 13.44 -7.70
CA ASN A 538 -28.88 13.44 -8.50
C ASN A 538 -30.15 13.74 -7.69
N HIS A 539 -30.11 13.59 -6.36
CA HIS A 539 -31.29 13.77 -5.52
C HIS A 539 -31.78 15.23 -5.49
N GLU A 540 -33.07 15.46 -5.80
CA GLU A 540 -33.66 16.80 -5.96
C GLU A 540 -33.51 17.68 -4.71
N LYS A 541 -33.87 17.16 -3.53
CA LYS A 541 -33.74 17.91 -2.26
C LYS A 541 -32.29 18.28 -1.93
N VAL A 542 -31.32 17.44 -2.30
CA VAL A 542 -29.90 17.73 -2.12
C VAL A 542 -29.49 18.90 -3.03
N ARG A 543 -29.92 18.89 -4.29
CA ARG A 543 -29.68 19.99 -5.23
C ARG A 543 -30.29 21.32 -4.77
N LEU A 544 -31.45 21.31 -4.10
CA LEU A 544 -32.03 22.52 -3.50
C LEU A 544 -31.12 23.11 -2.43
N ILE A 545 -30.60 22.28 -1.51
CA ILE A 545 -29.65 22.71 -0.48
C ILE A 545 -28.35 23.23 -1.11
N LEU A 546 -27.80 22.53 -2.11
CA LEU A 546 -26.58 22.96 -2.80
C LEU A 546 -26.75 24.32 -3.49
N ARG A 547 -27.92 24.58 -4.07
CA ARG A 547 -28.25 25.86 -4.69
C ARG A 547 -28.25 27.01 -3.68
N GLU A 548 -28.79 26.79 -2.47
CA GLU A 548 -28.72 27.78 -1.38
C GLU A 548 -27.27 28.07 -0.95
N LYS A 549 -26.38 27.09 -1.10
CA LYS A 549 -24.95 27.20 -0.84
C LYS A 549 -24.13 27.70 -2.05
N GLY A 550 -24.79 28.11 -3.13
CA GLY A 550 -24.15 28.70 -4.30
C GLY A 550 -23.58 27.72 -5.32
N ILE A 551 -23.89 26.42 -5.22
CA ILE A 551 -23.53 25.41 -6.23
C ILE A 551 -24.79 25.10 -7.04
N HIS A 552 -24.81 25.52 -8.31
CA HIS A 552 -25.97 25.35 -9.17
C HIS A 552 -25.75 24.24 -10.20
N ILE A 553 -26.21 23.03 -9.85
CA ILE A 553 -26.23 21.88 -10.78
C ILE A 553 -27.48 22.00 -11.67
N PRO A 554 -27.32 22.12 -13.01
CA PRO A 554 -28.46 22.19 -13.92
C PRO A 554 -29.40 20.97 -13.80
N PRO A 555 -30.72 21.13 -13.97
CA PRO A 555 -31.65 20.01 -13.95
C PRO A 555 -31.41 19.01 -15.08
N THR A 556 -30.77 19.44 -16.18
CA THR A 556 -30.37 18.59 -17.30
C THR A 556 -29.11 17.76 -17.02
N THR A 557 -28.33 18.10 -15.99
CA THR A 557 -27.12 17.37 -15.62
C THR A 557 -27.45 16.12 -14.82
N GLN A 558 -26.92 14.96 -15.22
CA GLN A 558 -27.03 13.71 -14.47
C GLN A 558 -25.65 13.14 -14.14
N PHE A 559 -25.49 12.69 -12.89
CA PHE A 559 -24.29 12.01 -12.41
C PHE A 559 -24.43 10.50 -12.63
N VAL A 560 -23.37 9.83 -13.11
CA VAL A 560 -23.36 8.39 -13.39
C VAL A 560 -22.19 7.74 -12.66
N GLY A 561 -22.50 6.81 -11.76
CA GLY A 561 -21.48 6.03 -11.08
C GLY A 561 -20.83 5.02 -12.04
N SER A 562 -19.53 4.81 -11.89
CA SER A 562 -18.76 3.91 -12.73
C SER A 562 -17.60 3.27 -11.96
N LEU A 563 -17.16 2.11 -12.42
CA LEU A 563 -15.98 1.39 -11.95
C LEU A 563 -15.04 1.12 -13.12
N HIS A 564 -13.78 1.54 -13.00
CA HIS A 564 -12.68 1.13 -13.87
C HIS A 564 -11.91 -0.04 -13.23
N ASP A 565 -11.82 -1.17 -13.95
CA ASP A 565 -10.93 -2.26 -13.60
C ASP A 565 -9.53 -2.01 -14.18
N THR A 566 -8.58 -1.60 -13.35
CA THR A 566 -7.24 -1.18 -13.82
C THR A 566 -6.41 -2.34 -14.35
N THR A 567 -6.70 -3.57 -13.93
CA THR A 567 -6.00 -4.77 -14.43
C THR A 567 -6.46 -5.09 -15.85
N ARG A 568 -7.77 -5.02 -16.09
CA ARG A 568 -8.41 -5.44 -17.34
C ARG A 568 -8.59 -4.32 -18.36
N ASP A 569 -8.47 -3.06 -17.94
CA ASP A 569 -8.84 -1.87 -18.71
C ASP A 569 -10.32 -1.94 -19.17
N GLU A 570 -11.22 -2.36 -18.28
CA GLU A 570 -12.66 -2.40 -18.53
C GLU A 570 -13.39 -1.38 -17.65
N MET A 571 -14.44 -0.74 -18.18
CA MET A 571 -15.25 0.23 -17.43
C MET A 571 -16.71 -0.20 -17.40
N GLN A 572 -17.27 -0.32 -16.20
CA GLN A 572 -18.68 -0.58 -15.97
C GLN A 572 -19.34 0.72 -15.50
N PHE A 573 -20.54 1.00 -16.01
CA PHE A 573 -21.35 2.15 -15.60
C PHE A 573 -22.64 1.63 -14.96
N PHE A 574 -23.15 2.36 -13.98
CA PHE A 574 -24.27 1.93 -13.16
C PHE A 574 -25.48 2.84 -13.33
N ASP A 575 -26.67 2.30 -13.05
CA ASP A 575 -27.94 3.03 -13.02
C ASP A 575 -28.28 3.73 -14.36
N GLU A 576 -27.84 3.17 -15.49
CA GLU A 576 -27.99 3.74 -16.83
C GLU A 576 -29.46 3.92 -17.25
N ASP A 577 -30.36 3.07 -16.74
CA ASP A 577 -31.80 3.16 -16.99
C ASP A 577 -32.45 4.40 -16.36
N SER A 578 -31.75 5.09 -15.44
CA SER A 578 -32.20 6.36 -14.86
C SER A 578 -31.90 7.58 -15.72
N LEU A 579 -31.14 7.44 -16.81
CA LEU A 579 -30.77 8.54 -17.70
C LEU A 579 -31.96 9.05 -18.51
N PHE A 580 -32.07 10.37 -18.65
CA PHE A 580 -33.00 11.01 -19.58
C PHE A 580 -32.64 10.62 -21.03
N GLU A 581 -33.62 10.55 -21.92
CA GLU A 581 -33.41 10.12 -23.33
C GLU A 581 -32.25 10.83 -24.03
N LEU A 582 -32.12 12.15 -23.85
CA LEU A 582 -31.01 12.92 -24.42
C LEU A 582 -29.65 12.48 -23.82
N ASN A 583 -29.58 12.34 -22.49
CA ASN A 583 -28.37 11.90 -21.81
C ASN A 583 -28.05 10.44 -22.11
N LYS A 584 -29.04 9.57 -22.33
CA LYS A 584 -28.84 8.20 -22.77
C LYS A 584 -28.16 8.13 -24.15
N TYR A 585 -28.57 9.00 -25.07
CA TYR A 585 -27.90 9.15 -26.38
C TYR A 585 -26.47 9.67 -26.24
N ILE A 586 -26.24 10.72 -25.43
CA ILE A 586 -24.89 11.26 -25.17
C ILE A 586 -24.00 10.21 -24.50
N HIS A 587 -24.53 9.48 -23.54
CA HIS A 587 -23.84 8.41 -22.83
C HIS A 587 -23.38 7.29 -23.78
N GLY A 588 -24.22 6.86 -24.72
CA GLY A 588 -23.85 5.89 -25.75
C GLY A 588 -22.63 6.31 -26.57
N ARG A 589 -22.54 7.59 -26.96
CA ARG A 589 -21.36 8.14 -27.64
C ARG A 589 -20.13 8.21 -26.74
N ASN A 590 -20.31 8.66 -25.50
CA ASN A 590 -19.23 8.77 -24.54
C ASN A 590 -18.61 7.40 -24.23
N LYS A 591 -19.43 6.34 -24.13
CA LYS A 591 -18.96 4.96 -23.98
C LYS A 591 -17.97 4.54 -25.06
N GLU A 592 -18.20 4.91 -26.33
CA GLU A 592 -17.24 4.63 -27.41
C GLU A 592 -15.90 5.35 -27.21
N THR A 593 -15.93 6.59 -26.70
CA THR A 593 -14.72 7.34 -26.34
C THR A 593 -13.97 6.64 -25.21
N PHE A 594 -14.67 6.23 -24.14
CA PHE A 594 -14.07 5.45 -23.05
C PHE A 594 -13.44 4.15 -23.55
N THR A 595 -14.14 3.37 -24.37
CA THR A 595 -13.62 2.11 -24.93
C THR A 595 -12.32 2.31 -25.70
N LYS A 596 -12.27 3.30 -26.60
CA LYS A 596 -11.04 3.62 -27.35
C LYS A 596 -9.92 4.10 -26.44
N ALA A 597 -10.25 4.87 -25.41
CA ALA A 597 -9.26 5.33 -24.44
C ALA A 597 -8.68 4.16 -23.63
N LEU A 598 -9.51 3.17 -23.28
CA LEU A 598 -9.10 1.95 -22.60
C LEU A 598 -8.20 1.08 -23.49
N ASP A 599 -8.50 0.95 -24.79
CA ASP A 599 -7.63 0.26 -25.74
C ASP A 599 -6.24 0.92 -25.81
N ALA A 600 -6.19 2.25 -25.87
CA ALA A 600 -4.94 3.00 -25.88
C ALA A 600 -4.19 2.91 -24.53
N ASN A 601 -4.91 2.90 -23.41
CA ASN A 601 -4.36 2.73 -22.07
C ASN A 601 -3.71 1.35 -21.89
N ALA A 602 -4.40 0.31 -22.36
CA ALA A 602 -3.93 -1.06 -22.37
C ALA A 602 -2.64 -1.20 -23.19
N LYS A 603 -2.59 -0.59 -24.38
CA LYS A 603 -1.38 -0.57 -25.22
C LYS A 603 -0.21 0.18 -24.58
N GLU A 604 -0.45 1.33 -23.95
CA GLU A 604 0.62 2.04 -23.24
C GLU A 604 1.20 1.21 -22.09
N ARG A 605 0.35 0.46 -21.37
CA ARG A 605 0.77 -0.39 -20.26
C ARG A 605 1.50 -1.65 -20.74
N SER A 606 1.09 -2.22 -21.89
CA SER A 606 1.56 -3.53 -22.35
C SER A 606 3.06 -3.61 -22.57
N ARG A 607 3.73 -2.48 -22.81
CA ARG A 607 5.19 -2.40 -22.94
C ARG A 607 5.96 -2.97 -21.75
N ARG A 608 5.34 -3.00 -20.56
CA ARG A 608 5.95 -3.57 -19.35
C ARG A 608 5.65 -5.06 -19.17
N PHE A 609 4.83 -5.64 -20.06
CA PHE A 609 4.44 -7.04 -20.02
C PHE A 609 5.22 -7.85 -21.05
N VAL A 610 6.25 -8.55 -20.57
CA VAL A 610 7.17 -9.34 -21.41
C VAL A 610 6.46 -10.35 -22.33
N SER A 611 5.28 -10.84 -21.94
CA SER A 611 4.54 -11.83 -22.74
C SER A 611 3.60 -11.23 -23.80
N ILE A 612 3.53 -9.91 -23.92
CA ILE A 612 2.56 -9.21 -24.77
C ILE A 612 3.29 -8.55 -25.93
N ASN A 613 2.76 -8.71 -27.15
CA ASN A 613 3.31 -8.04 -28.32
C ASN A 613 2.69 -6.64 -28.48
N THR A 614 3.37 -5.63 -27.95
CA THR A 614 2.92 -4.23 -27.96
C THR A 614 2.79 -3.62 -29.36
N HIS A 615 3.46 -4.18 -30.38
CA HIS A 615 3.34 -3.69 -31.77
C HIS A 615 1.98 -4.02 -32.42
N GLN A 616 1.15 -4.83 -31.78
CA GLN A 616 -0.21 -5.09 -32.28
C GLN A 616 -1.10 -3.83 -32.19
N SER A 617 -2.30 -3.90 -32.78
CA SER A 617 -3.28 -2.83 -32.65
C SER A 617 -3.78 -2.71 -31.20
N PRO A 618 -4.15 -1.51 -30.74
CA PRO A 618 -4.61 -1.29 -29.37
C PRO A 618 -5.69 -2.29 -28.90
N GLU A 619 -6.65 -2.60 -29.76
CA GLU A 619 -7.78 -3.50 -29.45
C GLU A 619 -7.31 -4.94 -29.24
N LYS A 620 -6.33 -5.40 -30.02
CA LYS A 620 -5.78 -6.75 -29.87
C LYS A 620 -4.94 -6.87 -28.61
N VAL A 621 -4.12 -5.86 -28.33
CA VAL A 621 -3.33 -5.79 -27.10
C VAL A 621 -4.25 -5.79 -25.87
N HIS A 622 -5.34 -5.03 -25.91
CA HIS A 622 -6.34 -5.00 -24.85
C HIS A 622 -6.98 -6.38 -24.63
N GLU A 623 -7.34 -7.10 -25.70
CA GLU A 623 -7.85 -8.47 -25.56
C GLU A 623 -6.83 -9.43 -24.92
N GLU A 624 -5.55 -9.35 -25.29
CA GLU A 624 -4.49 -10.13 -24.64
C GLU A 624 -4.35 -9.77 -23.14
N ILE A 625 -4.49 -8.50 -22.79
CA ILE A 625 -4.50 -8.01 -21.40
C ILE A 625 -5.68 -8.57 -20.59
N ARG A 626 -6.88 -8.64 -21.19
CA ARG A 626 -8.05 -9.26 -20.54
C ARG A 626 -7.80 -10.72 -20.24
N ILE A 627 -7.22 -11.47 -21.18
CA ILE A 627 -6.86 -12.89 -21.00
C ILE A 627 -5.77 -13.04 -19.94
N ARG A 628 -4.78 -12.14 -19.93
CA ARG A 628 -3.69 -12.11 -18.94
C ARG A 628 -4.22 -12.01 -17.50
N SER A 629 -5.22 -11.18 -17.24
CA SER A 629 -5.79 -10.97 -15.89
C SER A 629 -6.35 -12.24 -15.21
N VAL A 630 -6.78 -13.21 -16.01
CA VAL A 630 -7.39 -14.47 -15.57
C VAL A 630 -6.49 -15.69 -15.79
N SER A 631 -5.26 -15.47 -16.25
CA SER A 631 -4.30 -16.54 -16.53
C SER A 631 -3.65 -17.02 -15.23
N LEU A 632 -3.92 -18.26 -14.82
CA LEU A 632 -3.43 -18.83 -13.55
C LEU A 632 -1.91 -18.84 -13.39
N PHE A 633 -1.19 -18.95 -14.51
CA PHE A 633 0.26 -18.99 -14.57
C PHE A 633 0.91 -17.61 -14.66
N GLU A 634 0.12 -16.53 -14.74
CA GLU A 634 0.65 -15.18 -14.84
C GLU A 634 0.90 -14.59 -13.44
N PRO A 635 2.16 -14.45 -13.00
CA PRO A 635 2.43 -13.88 -11.68
C PRO A 635 2.22 -12.35 -11.64
N ARG A 636 2.20 -11.66 -12.80
CA ARG A 636 2.06 -10.21 -12.97
C ARG A 636 0.79 -9.84 -13.76
N PRO A 637 -0.42 -10.09 -13.22
CA PRO A 637 -1.65 -9.68 -13.90
C PRO A 637 -1.69 -8.15 -14.10
N GLU A 638 -1.13 -7.39 -13.16
CA GLU A 638 -0.89 -5.95 -13.24
C GLU A 638 0.36 -5.60 -12.41
N LEU A 639 0.95 -4.42 -12.63
CA LEU A 639 2.08 -3.87 -11.86
C LEU A 639 1.67 -2.89 -10.74
N ASN A 640 0.37 -2.64 -10.55
CA ASN A 640 -0.18 -1.75 -9.52
C ASN A 640 0.53 -0.36 -9.49
N HIS A 641 0.85 0.19 -8.33
CA HIS A 641 1.54 1.47 -8.14
C HIS A 641 3.07 1.42 -8.40
N ALA A 642 3.58 0.45 -9.17
CA ALA A 642 5.03 0.22 -9.29
C ALA A 642 5.85 1.43 -9.72
N THR A 643 5.25 2.44 -10.36
CA THR A 643 6.00 3.60 -10.89
C THR A 643 5.67 4.91 -10.22
N ASN A 644 4.91 4.87 -9.12
CA ASN A 644 4.52 6.07 -8.39
C ASN A 644 5.73 6.91 -7.96
N ALA A 645 5.62 8.22 -8.12
CA ALA A 645 6.69 9.18 -7.85
C ALA A 645 6.20 10.59 -7.48
N LEU A 646 5.01 10.97 -7.96
CA LEU A 646 4.47 12.31 -7.86
C LEU A 646 3.07 12.29 -7.25
N CYS A 647 2.73 13.35 -6.53
CA CYS A 647 1.34 13.70 -6.26
C CYS A 647 1.13 15.18 -6.59
N VAL A 648 0.24 15.45 -7.55
CA VAL A 648 -0.07 16.83 -7.97
C VAL A 648 -1.42 17.23 -7.38
N VAL A 649 -1.43 18.34 -6.65
CA VAL A 649 -2.62 18.98 -6.09
C VAL A 649 -2.78 20.35 -6.76
N GLY A 650 -3.62 20.43 -7.79
CA GLY A 650 -3.79 21.66 -8.56
C GLY A 650 -4.74 21.49 -9.73
N SER A 651 -4.79 22.51 -10.59
CA SER A 651 -5.61 22.47 -11.79
C SER A 651 -5.09 21.43 -12.80
N ARG A 652 -5.99 20.85 -13.61
CA ARG A 652 -5.60 19.94 -14.69
C ARG A 652 -4.66 20.62 -15.69
N ASP A 653 -4.77 21.94 -15.85
CA ASP A 653 -3.92 22.76 -16.72
C ASP A 653 -2.43 22.65 -16.37
N LEU A 654 -2.08 22.39 -15.12
CA LEU A 654 -0.69 22.24 -14.71
C LEU A 654 0.01 21.04 -15.36
N THR A 655 -0.75 19.99 -15.69
CA THR A 655 -0.20 18.70 -16.16
C THR A 655 -0.75 18.24 -17.51
N LYS A 656 -1.69 18.98 -18.13
CA LYS A 656 -2.41 18.55 -19.35
C LYS A 656 -1.49 18.12 -20.49
N ASP A 657 -0.42 18.88 -20.69
CA ASP A 657 0.47 18.72 -21.85
C ASP A 657 1.74 17.91 -21.53
N LEU A 658 1.80 17.32 -20.33
CA LEU A 658 2.95 16.55 -19.85
C LEU A 658 2.68 15.05 -19.93
N PHE A 659 3.63 14.32 -20.49
CA PHE A 659 3.70 12.87 -20.36
C PHE A 659 4.48 12.51 -19.09
N LEU A 660 3.75 12.08 -18.06
CA LEU A 660 4.27 11.70 -16.75
C LEU A 660 4.40 10.18 -16.57
N ASP A 661 4.26 9.40 -17.64
CA ASP A 661 4.50 7.95 -17.66
C ASP A 661 3.78 7.12 -16.57
N ARG A 662 2.56 7.54 -16.18
CA ARG A 662 1.76 6.93 -15.10
C ARG A 662 2.48 6.89 -13.75
N ARG A 663 3.15 7.99 -13.41
CA ARG A 663 3.92 8.14 -12.18
C ARG A 663 3.31 9.14 -11.19
N SER A 664 2.14 9.67 -11.50
CA SER A 664 1.52 10.76 -10.74
C SER A 664 0.15 10.40 -10.24
N PHE A 665 -0.01 10.46 -8.92
CA PHE A 665 -1.32 10.70 -8.31
C PHE A 665 -1.77 12.12 -8.71
N LEU A 666 -3.03 12.28 -9.11
CA LEU A 666 -3.55 13.54 -9.63
C LEU A 666 -4.79 13.97 -8.85
N ASN A 667 -4.67 14.93 -7.94
CA ASN A 667 -5.79 15.53 -7.21
C ASN A 667 -6.14 16.88 -7.81
N SER A 668 -7.36 17.02 -8.32
CA SER A 668 -7.86 18.31 -8.77
C SER A 668 -8.05 19.26 -7.59
N TYR A 669 -7.66 20.51 -7.78
CA TYR A 669 -7.80 21.57 -6.79
C TYR A 669 -7.84 22.92 -7.50
N ASP A 670 -8.71 23.82 -7.05
CA ASP A 670 -8.77 25.20 -7.54
C ASP A 670 -8.52 26.20 -6.40
N TYR A 671 -7.35 26.84 -6.43
CA TYR A 671 -6.95 27.83 -5.44
C TYR A 671 -7.85 29.07 -5.39
N ARG A 672 -8.60 29.36 -6.46
CA ARG A 672 -9.43 30.57 -6.57
C ARG A 672 -10.64 30.52 -5.65
N ILE A 673 -11.16 29.32 -5.39
CA ILE A 673 -12.32 29.10 -4.53
C ILE A 673 -11.94 28.72 -3.09
N ASP A 674 -10.65 28.48 -2.82
CA ASP A 674 -10.11 28.18 -1.49
C ASP A 674 -8.92 29.09 -1.11
N PRO A 675 -9.11 30.41 -1.04
CA PRO A 675 -8.02 31.37 -0.76
C PRO A 675 -7.37 31.17 0.61
N ASP A 676 -8.08 30.55 1.56
CA ASP A 676 -7.61 30.28 2.93
C ASP A 676 -6.92 28.90 3.08
N GLY A 677 -7.00 28.03 2.06
CA GLY A 677 -6.44 26.67 2.08
C GLY A 677 -7.16 25.66 2.97
N LYS A 678 -8.48 25.83 3.21
CA LYS A 678 -9.27 24.93 4.06
C LYS A 678 -9.48 23.56 3.41
N HIS A 679 -9.80 23.55 2.11
CA HIS A 679 -9.91 22.33 1.34
C HIS A 679 -8.52 21.75 1.06
N LEU A 680 -7.54 22.60 0.79
CA LEU A 680 -6.14 22.18 0.63
C LEU A 680 -5.63 21.42 1.87
N TYR A 681 -5.92 21.90 3.08
CA TYR A 681 -5.56 21.20 4.32
C TYR A 681 -6.12 19.77 4.34
N ASN A 682 -7.41 19.58 4.05
CA ASN A 682 -8.03 18.25 4.04
C ASN A 682 -7.41 17.34 2.98
N ILE A 683 -7.07 17.87 1.80
CA ILE A 683 -6.38 17.13 0.75
C ILE A 683 -4.99 16.70 1.23
N LEU A 684 -4.16 17.63 1.72
CA LEU A 684 -2.79 17.33 2.14
C LEU A 684 -2.73 16.40 3.35
N LYS A 685 -3.71 16.50 4.26
CA LYS A 685 -3.86 15.60 5.40
C LYS A 685 -4.04 14.14 4.96
N ALA A 686 -4.71 13.90 3.83
CA ALA A 686 -4.87 12.57 3.27
C ALA A 686 -3.71 12.17 2.35
N VAL A 687 -3.25 13.07 1.47
CA VAL A 687 -2.21 12.83 0.48
C VAL A 687 -0.89 12.42 1.13
N ALA A 688 -0.43 13.14 2.16
CA ALA A 688 0.86 12.86 2.79
C ALA A 688 0.97 11.42 3.32
N PRO A 689 0.06 10.93 4.19
CA PRO A 689 0.15 9.56 4.67
C PRO A 689 -0.25 8.49 3.65
N VAL A 690 -1.24 8.73 2.79
CA VAL A 690 -1.74 7.70 1.86
C VAL A 690 -0.80 7.55 0.66
N CYS A 691 -0.58 8.63 -0.11
CA CYS A 691 0.32 8.56 -1.26
C CYS A 691 1.77 8.39 -0.83
N GLY A 692 2.19 9.04 0.27
CA GLY A 692 3.53 8.86 0.84
C GLY A 692 3.74 7.45 1.38
N GLY A 693 2.74 6.87 2.05
CA GLY A 693 2.76 5.48 2.50
C GLY A 693 2.89 4.48 1.34
N ILE A 694 2.07 4.64 0.29
CA ILE A 694 2.21 3.84 -0.94
C ILE A 694 3.62 3.95 -1.51
N ASN A 695 4.13 5.17 -1.67
CA ASN A 695 5.47 5.38 -2.21
C ASN A 695 6.57 4.70 -1.37
N LEU A 696 6.52 4.86 -0.05
CA LEU A 696 7.54 4.30 0.84
C LEU A 696 7.47 2.77 0.94
N GLU A 697 6.28 2.17 0.89
CA GLU A 697 6.13 0.70 0.85
C GLU A 697 6.85 0.11 -0.37
N TYR A 698 6.66 0.74 -1.54
CA TYR A 698 7.35 0.36 -2.78
C TYR A 698 8.85 0.64 -2.71
N TYR A 699 9.25 1.79 -2.14
CA TYR A 699 10.63 2.17 -1.93
C TYR A 699 11.38 1.10 -1.12
N PHE A 700 10.87 0.79 0.07
CA PHE A 700 11.53 -0.12 1.01
C PHE A 700 11.48 -1.57 0.54
N SER A 701 10.36 -1.99 -0.06
CA SER A 701 10.27 -3.30 -0.73
C SER A 701 11.29 -3.41 -1.88
N ARG A 702 11.60 -2.32 -2.61
CA ARG A 702 12.58 -2.29 -3.71
C ARG A 702 14.04 -2.37 -3.25
N VAL A 703 14.39 -1.69 -2.16
CA VAL A 703 15.79 -1.66 -1.68
C VAL A 703 16.15 -2.86 -0.81
N ASP A 704 15.18 -3.46 -0.12
CA ASP A 704 15.37 -4.69 0.67
C ASP A 704 14.16 -5.65 0.59
N ASN A 705 13.98 -6.30 -0.56
CA ASN A 705 12.85 -7.20 -0.75
C ASN A 705 12.84 -8.43 0.17
N GLN A 706 13.98 -8.75 0.79
CA GLN A 706 14.10 -9.89 1.69
C GLN A 706 13.63 -9.56 3.11
N LYS A 707 13.94 -8.37 3.63
CA LYS A 707 13.55 -7.96 4.99
C LYS A 707 12.35 -7.03 5.04
N LEU A 708 12.16 -6.20 4.02
CA LEU A 708 11.12 -5.17 3.97
C LEU A 708 10.11 -5.40 2.83
N GLY A 709 10.16 -6.57 2.19
CA GLY A 709 9.22 -6.98 1.15
C GLY A 709 8.84 -8.46 1.24
N ALA A 710 8.03 -8.90 0.29
CA ALA A 710 7.41 -10.23 0.31
C ALA A 710 8.22 -11.33 -0.42
N GLY A 711 9.47 -11.08 -0.79
CA GLY A 711 10.24 -11.99 -1.65
C GLY A 711 9.59 -12.16 -3.04
N THR A 712 9.87 -13.28 -3.71
CA THR A 712 9.22 -13.60 -5.01
C THR A 712 7.87 -14.27 -4.82
N LYS A 713 6.86 -13.92 -5.62
CA LYS A 713 5.53 -14.55 -5.59
C LYS A 713 5.53 -16.05 -5.90
N LEU A 714 6.55 -16.55 -6.59
CA LEU A 714 6.60 -17.94 -7.09
C LEU A 714 6.48 -19.01 -5.98
N PRO A 715 7.21 -18.92 -4.85
CA PRO A 715 7.07 -19.83 -3.71
C PRO A 715 6.12 -19.31 -2.61
N HIS A 716 5.20 -18.39 -2.89
CA HIS A 716 4.28 -17.88 -1.88
C HIS A 716 3.33 -18.96 -1.36
N ASN A 717 3.26 -19.11 -0.04
CA ASN A 717 2.28 -19.94 0.65
C ASN A 717 1.36 -19.04 1.49
N VAL A 718 0.06 -19.09 1.25
CA VAL A 718 -0.94 -18.37 2.06
C VAL A 718 -1.11 -19.10 3.39
N MET A 719 -0.86 -18.39 4.50
CA MET A 719 -0.92 -18.90 5.86
C MET A 719 -2.18 -18.40 6.55
N GLY A 720 -3.08 -19.31 6.89
CA GLY A 720 -4.33 -19.05 7.63
C GLY A 720 -5.30 -18.01 7.06
N LEU A 721 -5.16 -17.61 5.78
CA LEU A 721 -5.84 -16.49 5.09
C LEU A 721 -5.55 -15.09 5.65
N PHE A 722 -4.51 -14.93 6.47
CA PHE A 722 -4.13 -13.64 7.04
C PHE A 722 -2.71 -13.20 6.68
N GLY A 723 -1.84 -14.10 6.23
CA GLY A 723 -0.45 -13.76 5.85
C GLY A 723 0.11 -14.64 4.74
N VAL A 724 1.32 -14.31 4.28
CA VAL A 724 2.06 -15.08 3.27
C VAL A 724 3.46 -15.39 3.77
N ALA A 725 3.91 -16.63 3.56
CA ALA A 725 5.32 -17.02 3.73
C ALA A 725 5.99 -17.21 2.37
N ASN A 726 7.31 -16.95 2.30
CA ASN A 726 8.11 -17.18 1.10
C ASN A 726 8.88 -18.50 1.22
N GLY A 727 8.50 -19.51 0.44
CA GLY A 727 9.18 -20.81 0.42
C GLY A 727 9.10 -21.56 1.75
N ILE A 728 10.22 -22.18 2.13
CA ILE A 728 10.35 -22.99 3.35
C ILE A 728 10.78 -22.17 4.57
N ASP A 729 11.06 -20.88 4.40
CA ASP A 729 11.66 -20.01 5.43
C ASP A 729 10.72 -19.75 6.62
N GLY A 730 9.42 -20.10 6.48
CA GLY A 730 8.45 -20.20 7.57
C GLY A 730 7.93 -18.89 8.16
N ASP A 731 8.69 -17.79 8.10
CA ASP A 731 8.24 -16.48 8.55
C ASP A 731 7.24 -15.85 7.57
N LEU A 732 6.31 -15.06 8.11
CA LEU A 732 5.45 -14.22 7.29
C LEU A 732 6.29 -13.10 6.68
N ARG A 733 5.96 -12.70 5.46
CA ARG A 733 6.66 -11.61 4.80
C ARG A 733 5.78 -10.35 4.76
N PRO A 734 6.20 -9.25 5.43
CA PRO A 734 5.54 -7.96 5.27
C PRO A 734 5.89 -7.32 3.92
N GLY A 735 5.11 -6.33 3.47
CA GLY A 735 5.41 -5.56 2.27
C GLY A 735 5.08 -6.26 0.95
N LEU A 736 5.80 -5.90 -0.13
CA LEU A 736 5.39 -6.23 -1.51
C LEU A 736 6.33 -7.25 -2.19
N PRO A 737 5.79 -8.15 -3.04
CA PRO A 737 6.60 -9.12 -3.77
C PRO A 737 7.40 -8.50 -4.91
N SER A 738 8.48 -9.15 -5.34
CA SER A 738 9.38 -8.68 -6.41
C SER A 738 8.66 -8.30 -7.71
N GLN A 739 7.59 -9.03 -8.05
CA GLN A 739 6.76 -8.79 -9.23
C GLN A 739 6.00 -7.45 -9.22
N MET A 740 5.83 -6.83 -8.04
CA MET A 740 5.20 -5.52 -7.91
C MET A 740 6.20 -4.37 -7.93
N ILE A 741 7.50 -4.63 -7.75
CA ILE A 741 8.50 -3.58 -7.48
C ILE A 741 9.63 -3.53 -8.51
N GLU A 742 9.73 -4.50 -9.42
CA GLU A 742 10.88 -4.64 -10.33
C GLU A 742 11.10 -3.40 -11.23
N VAL A 743 10.02 -2.71 -11.61
CA VAL A 743 10.07 -1.47 -12.41
C VAL A 743 10.04 -0.18 -11.56
N HIS A 744 10.05 -0.32 -10.22
CA HIS A 744 10.03 0.81 -9.31
C HIS A 744 11.41 1.45 -9.19
N ASP A 745 11.45 2.75 -9.44
CA ASP A 745 12.57 3.59 -9.02
C ASP A 745 12.35 3.97 -7.55
N PRO A 746 13.23 3.60 -6.61
CA PRO A 746 13.07 3.94 -5.20
C PRO A 746 13.40 5.42 -5.01
N ILE A 747 12.44 6.28 -5.33
CA ILE A 747 12.46 7.74 -5.14
C ILE A 747 11.34 8.12 -4.18
N ARG A 748 11.60 9.08 -3.29
CA ARG A 748 10.56 9.64 -2.41
C ARG A 748 9.43 10.28 -3.22
N LEU A 749 8.26 10.41 -2.63
CA LEU A 749 7.15 11.09 -3.27
C LEU A 749 7.43 12.61 -3.35
N LEU A 750 7.29 13.21 -4.52
CA LEU A 750 7.24 14.67 -4.67
C LEU A 750 5.77 15.13 -4.73
N VAL A 751 5.35 15.85 -3.69
CA VAL A 751 4.05 16.55 -3.65
C VAL A 751 4.21 17.92 -4.28
N ILE A 752 3.38 18.23 -5.27
CA ILE A 752 3.38 19.50 -6.00
C ILE A 752 2.04 20.18 -5.78
N VAL A 753 2.04 21.40 -5.24
CA VAL A 753 0.82 22.14 -4.89
C VAL A 753 0.74 23.45 -5.68
N GLU A 754 -0.37 23.67 -6.39
CA GLU A 754 -0.64 24.94 -7.06
C GLU A 754 -1.32 25.93 -6.09
N HIS A 755 -0.53 26.78 -5.43
CA HIS A 755 -1.04 27.85 -4.56
C HIS A 755 0.07 28.86 -4.19
N GLN A 756 -0.19 29.71 -3.18
CA GLN A 756 0.78 30.62 -2.58
C GLN A 756 1.45 29.93 -1.39
N THR A 757 2.76 30.10 -1.24
CA THR A 757 3.56 29.45 -0.19
C THR A 757 3.03 29.70 1.22
N VAL A 758 2.51 30.90 1.50
CA VAL A 758 1.93 31.25 2.81
C VAL A 758 0.70 30.39 3.13
N VAL A 759 -0.15 30.12 2.14
CA VAL A 759 -1.35 29.30 2.32
C VAL A 759 -0.98 27.83 2.47
N VAL A 760 -0.05 27.33 1.65
CA VAL A 760 0.43 25.94 1.76
C VAL A 760 1.11 25.70 3.11
N MET A 761 1.93 26.64 3.59
CA MET A 761 2.57 26.56 4.91
C MET A 761 1.52 26.42 6.02
N LYS A 762 0.50 27.28 6.00
CA LYS A 762 -0.60 27.22 6.97
C LYS A 762 -1.36 25.89 6.89
N ALA A 763 -1.59 25.37 5.69
CA ALA A 763 -2.30 24.11 5.48
C ALA A 763 -1.54 22.91 6.06
N ILE A 764 -0.22 22.81 5.82
CA ILE A 764 0.58 21.69 6.35
C ILE A 764 0.80 21.79 7.87
N GLN A 765 0.84 23.00 8.43
CA GLN A 765 1.04 23.23 9.87
C GLN A 765 -0.22 23.05 10.71
N PHE A 766 -1.40 22.93 10.09
CA PHE A 766 -2.66 22.79 10.82
C PHE A 766 -2.70 21.49 11.66
N ALA A 767 -2.11 20.41 11.16
CA ALA A 767 -2.03 19.12 11.83
C ALA A 767 -0.55 18.71 12.01
N PRO A 768 -0.04 18.56 13.25
CA PRO A 768 1.35 18.18 13.51
C PRO A 768 1.76 16.88 12.81
N GLU A 769 0.85 15.90 12.76
CA GLU A 769 1.07 14.60 12.10
C GLU A 769 1.27 14.75 10.59
N THR A 770 0.60 15.70 9.94
CA THR A 770 0.78 16.00 8.50
C THR A 770 2.07 16.78 8.28
N TYR A 771 2.36 17.77 9.14
CA TYR A 771 3.58 18.58 9.05
C TYR A 771 4.85 17.72 9.17
N GLU A 772 4.79 16.66 9.98
CA GLU A 772 5.90 15.74 10.22
C GLU A 772 6.44 15.09 8.94
N TRP A 773 5.56 14.68 8.02
CA TRP A 773 5.95 14.09 6.73
C TRP A 773 6.85 15.01 5.91
N PHE A 774 6.56 16.32 5.93
CA PHE A 774 7.30 17.32 5.17
C PHE A 774 8.55 17.81 5.91
N LYS A 775 8.44 18.15 7.21
CA LYS A 775 9.57 18.70 8.00
C LYS A 775 10.73 17.72 8.13
N ASN A 776 10.42 16.42 8.16
CA ASN A 776 11.39 15.34 8.28
C ASN A 776 11.79 14.75 6.91
N GLU A 777 11.34 15.33 5.80
CA GLU A 777 11.73 14.94 4.43
C GLU A 777 11.38 13.49 4.04
N TRP A 778 10.31 12.93 4.62
CA TRP A 778 9.76 11.63 4.20
C TRP A 778 9.02 11.73 2.86
N VAL A 779 8.49 12.91 2.57
CA VAL A 779 8.01 13.32 1.25
C VAL A 779 8.54 14.72 0.92
N HIS A 780 8.75 15.01 -0.35
CA HIS A 780 9.14 16.35 -0.81
C HIS A 780 7.90 17.20 -1.10
N LEU A 781 8.03 18.52 -0.95
CA LEU A 781 6.97 19.47 -1.25
C LEU A 781 7.50 20.63 -2.08
N VAL A 782 6.87 20.86 -3.24
CA VAL A 782 7.09 22.03 -4.08
C VAL A 782 5.78 22.77 -4.28
N VAL A 783 5.83 24.09 -4.18
CA VAL A 783 4.72 24.99 -4.50
C VAL A 783 4.96 25.62 -5.87
N VAL A 784 3.96 25.52 -6.73
CA VAL A 784 3.90 26.24 -8.01
C VAL A 784 3.01 27.46 -7.81
N HIS A 785 3.57 28.65 -7.96
CA HIS A 785 2.79 29.87 -7.87
C HIS A 785 1.77 29.93 -9.02
N PRO A 786 0.46 30.10 -8.76
CA PRO A 786 -0.59 29.90 -9.76
C PRO A 786 -0.48 30.84 -10.97
N ILE A 787 -0.02 32.08 -10.75
CA ILE A 787 0.13 33.10 -11.81
C ILE A 787 1.53 33.09 -12.44
N THR A 788 2.58 33.36 -11.65
CA THR A 788 3.96 33.50 -12.15
C THR A 788 4.62 32.17 -12.53
N LYS A 789 4.03 31.03 -12.13
CA LYS A 789 4.62 29.68 -12.25
C LYS A 789 6.03 29.58 -11.60
N ALA A 790 6.36 30.50 -10.69
CA ALA A 790 7.57 30.39 -9.88
C ALA A 790 7.48 29.18 -8.95
N LEU A 791 8.60 28.48 -8.79
CA LEU A 791 8.69 27.27 -7.97
C LEU A 791 9.31 27.60 -6.61
N SER A 792 8.78 26.99 -5.55
CA SER A 792 9.34 27.08 -4.21
C SER A 792 9.40 25.70 -3.57
N TYR A 793 10.59 25.26 -3.16
CA TYR A 793 10.82 23.97 -2.51
C TYR A 793 10.79 24.14 -0.98
N PHE A 794 10.10 23.24 -0.29
CA PHE A 794 10.08 23.20 1.17
C PHE A 794 11.32 22.48 1.70
N LYS A 795 12.19 23.19 2.41
CA LYS A 795 13.43 22.66 2.98
C LYS A 795 13.74 23.40 4.28
N ASN A 796 14.19 22.68 5.30
CA ASN A 796 14.48 23.26 6.62
C ASN A 796 13.32 24.12 7.17
N GLU A 797 12.09 23.61 7.02
CA GLU A 797 10.87 24.26 7.52
C GLU A 797 10.50 25.59 6.83
N GLU A 798 11.16 25.92 5.72
CA GLU A 798 10.90 27.14 4.94
C GLU A 798 10.73 26.84 3.45
N PHE A 799 10.01 27.71 2.74
CA PHE A 799 9.91 27.67 1.29
C PHE A 799 11.03 28.51 0.66
N ILE A 800 11.96 27.85 -0.02
CA ILE A 800 13.05 28.50 -0.76
C ILE A 800 12.76 28.49 -2.26
N PRO A 801 13.06 29.58 -3.01
CA PRO A 801 12.92 29.59 -4.45
C PRO A 801 13.72 28.45 -5.10
N TYR A 802 13.09 27.73 -6.03
CA TYR A 802 13.73 26.67 -6.79
C TYR A 802 13.89 27.09 -8.26
N GLN A 803 15.10 26.93 -8.80
CA GLN A 803 15.40 27.15 -10.21
C GLN A 803 15.73 25.81 -10.85
N THR A 804 15.07 25.50 -11.97
CA THR A 804 15.33 24.28 -12.72
C THR A 804 16.70 24.35 -13.36
N ILE A 805 17.41 23.22 -13.43
CA ILE A 805 18.67 23.13 -14.18
C ILE A 805 18.36 22.95 -15.67
N GLN A 806 17.38 22.09 -15.96
CA GLN A 806 16.92 21.86 -17.31
C GLN A 806 16.09 23.04 -17.80
N ASN A 807 16.21 23.33 -19.09
CA ASN A 807 15.54 24.45 -19.77
C ASN A 807 14.60 24.00 -20.90
N SER A 808 14.55 22.71 -21.19
CA SER A 808 13.73 22.14 -22.26
C SER A 808 13.39 20.68 -21.98
N LEU A 809 12.23 20.23 -22.44
CA LEU A 809 11.82 18.83 -22.41
C LEU A 809 11.80 18.22 -23.81
N PRO A 810 12.04 16.90 -23.93
CA PRO A 810 11.81 16.19 -25.18
C PRO A 810 10.33 16.26 -25.57
N LYS A 811 10.08 16.25 -26.89
CA LYS A 811 8.72 16.29 -27.45
C LYS A 811 8.31 14.92 -27.97
N VAL A 812 7.05 14.55 -27.73
CA VAL A 812 6.46 13.28 -28.19
C VAL A 812 5.39 13.57 -29.24
N ASN A 813 5.57 12.97 -30.42
CA ASN A 813 4.65 13.12 -31.56
C ASN A 813 3.58 12.03 -31.56
N ASN A 814 3.98 10.78 -31.32
CA ASN A 814 3.08 9.64 -31.30
C ASN A 814 3.44 8.77 -30.09
N LEU A 815 2.65 8.91 -29.02
CA LEU A 815 2.85 8.18 -27.78
C LEU A 815 2.76 6.66 -27.99
N LEU A 816 1.76 6.20 -28.73
CA LEU A 816 1.53 4.77 -28.93
C LEU A 816 2.63 4.07 -29.73
N HIS A 817 3.36 4.79 -30.58
CA HIS A 817 4.55 4.26 -31.26
C HIS A 817 5.78 4.32 -30.35
N MET A 818 5.92 5.37 -29.53
CA MET A 818 7.06 5.51 -28.62
C MET A 818 7.13 4.38 -27.58
N VAL A 819 5.98 3.89 -27.13
CA VAL A 819 5.89 2.84 -26.10
C VAL A 819 6.17 1.43 -26.62
N GLU A 820 6.30 1.21 -27.93
CA GLU A 820 6.41 -0.15 -28.49
C GLU A 820 7.77 -0.82 -28.19
N ASP A 821 8.85 -0.03 -28.09
CA ASP A 821 10.23 -0.55 -28.02
C ASP A 821 10.91 -0.41 -26.65
N GLU A 822 10.30 0.30 -25.69
CA GLU A 822 10.94 0.63 -24.40
C GLU A 822 10.14 0.12 -23.20
N HIS A 823 10.81 -0.66 -22.36
CA HIS A 823 10.21 -1.28 -21.18
C HIS A 823 10.42 -0.44 -19.91
N ASN A 824 11.45 0.41 -19.90
CA ASN A 824 11.81 1.22 -18.75
C ASN A 824 10.87 2.42 -18.58
N ASN A 825 11.06 3.13 -17.47
CA ASN A 825 10.40 4.39 -17.22
C ASN A 825 10.93 5.48 -18.16
N PHE A 826 10.03 6.24 -18.77
CA PHE A 826 10.40 7.34 -19.66
C PHE A 826 10.73 8.61 -18.88
N PRO A 827 11.62 9.47 -19.42
CA PRO A 827 11.77 10.83 -18.94
C PRO A 827 10.48 11.63 -19.19
N VAL A 828 10.31 12.73 -18.45
CA VAL A 828 9.17 13.63 -18.67
C VAL A 828 9.29 14.28 -20.06
N SER A 829 8.19 14.34 -20.78
CA SER A 829 8.12 14.94 -22.11
C SER A 829 6.85 15.75 -22.31
N THR A 830 6.84 16.60 -23.34
CA THR A 830 5.66 17.39 -23.74
C THR A 830 5.07 16.83 -25.04
N PHE A 831 3.75 16.92 -25.21
CA PHE A 831 3.12 16.59 -26.49
C PHE A 831 3.34 17.71 -27.52
N ASN A 832 3.45 17.35 -28.81
CA ASN A 832 3.33 18.35 -29.87
C ASN A 832 1.87 18.83 -29.94
N SER A 833 1.68 20.12 -29.68
CA SER A 833 0.43 20.85 -29.90
C SER A 833 0.08 20.96 -31.38
#